data_AF-A0A644VY10-F1
#
_entry.id   AF-A0A644VY10-F1
#
_cell.length_a   1.000
_cell.length_b   1.000
_cell.length_c   1.000
_cell.angle_alpha   90.00
_cell.angle_beta   90.00
_cell.angle_gamma   90.00
#
_symmetry.space_group_name_H-M   'P 1'
#
loop_
_entity.id
_entity.type
_entity.pdbx_description
1 polymer ?
#
loop_
_entity_poly.entity_id
_entity_poly.type
_entity_poly.pdbx_seq_one_letter_code
_entity_poly.pdbx_strand_id
1 'polypeptide(L)'
;MRSIRVTILLLLAAIVFVVLSVFVIAVTKMGYDSTMDSSKREMTMMTETIAKSLANFAQQQSLLMHAIAQAPVLRQYLAAGQGEAEAKRLVAAMSGAGAEINAIYVFDPAGKQRLTFAHGQAGELKNRGDRPYIRDALAGRDGFSAAPAKSASTQKLIVSVAVPVMDNEGTVLGGVCMSYDIDRLVTDYIKSVGIGETGHPFILSPKGLIIGHRDENLLMRDVSDQPWVGQILAENAGAMIADHKNATMLTWVRVPNWNWTVAFSRDMNEIERPALQMRNVMACLALTVMIMLTGISLLAVDRIVVRPLFRLESYASAVAAGQLDLKLDLSLKNEIGKLAASLKSMVANLKEKIAEADENSNLARQESAKAIEATSQAHEARRKAESARAEGMLQAASRLEEVVAGVTGASGDISKQVRLSSDGAQKQSIRASETASAMEEMNITVLEVARSAAQAAESAEDAKAQALEGEHAVKEVVQGIGMAQQRALNLRTDMTELGSQAESTGEILGVINDIADQTNLLALNAAIEAARAGDVGRGFAVVADEVRKLAEKTVTATLQVGQAIDAIRSGTRRNVEHAEQVYNIIGKATQLASVSGEALGGIVSLVESTASQVHAIAAAAEQQSKTSEEINSSLTDVNRIAAETFDAMRLSAESVNGLAVQADVLQGLIAQMKNGVSV
;
A
#
# COMPACT_ATOMS: atom_id res chain seq x y z
N MET A 1 -9.84 -70.08 -19.95
CA MET A 1 -10.76 -69.05 -19.38
C MET A 1 -10.02 -67.73 -19.14
N ARG A 2 -9.68 -66.96 -20.18
CA ARG A 2 -9.05 -65.62 -20.05
C ARG A 2 -10.05 -64.44 -20.12
N SER A 3 -11.37 -64.66 -20.31
CA SER A 3 -12.24 -63.62 -20.88
C SER A 3 -13.28 -62.94 -19.97
N ILE A 4 -13.29 -63.14 -18.64
CA ILE A 4 -14.21 -62.42 -17.73
C ILE A 4 -13.44 -61.61 -16.68
N ARG A 5 -12.43 -62.22 -16.06
CA ARG A 5 -11.53 -61.54 -15.09
C ARG A 5 -10.94 -60.26 -15.67
N VAL A 6 -10.29 -60.36 -16.82
CA VAL A 6 -9.58 -59.24 -17.46
C VAL A 6 -10.57 -58.17 -17.90
N THR A 7 -11.74 -58.56 -18.41
CA THR A 7 -12.76 -57.64 -18.92
C THR A 7 -13.39 -56.79 -17.82
N ILE A 8 -13.77 -57.39 -16.68
CA ILE A 8 -14.33 -56.65 -15.52
C ILE A 8 -13.27 -55.72 -14.92
N LEU A 9 -12.01 -56.17 -14.87
CA LEU A 9 -10.91 -55.38 -14.32
C LEU A 9 -10.58 -54.18 -15.20
N LEU A 10 -10.53 -54.37 -16.53
CA LEU A 10 -10.34 -53.29 -17.49
C LEU A 10 -11.47 -52.26 -17.41
N LEU A 11 -12.72 -52.70 -17.21
CA LEU A 11 -13.87 -51.81 -17.05
C LEU A 11 -13.79 -50.97 -15.77
N LEU A 12 -13.50 -51.59 -14.62
CA LEU A 12 -13.35 -50.88 -13.34
C LEU A 12 -12.14 -49.94 -13.35
N ALA A 13 -10.99 -50.41 -13.87
CA ALA A 13 -9.80 -49.59 -13.99
C ALA A 13 -10.03 -48.41 -14.94
N ALA A 14 -10.74 -48.61 -16.06
CA ALA A 14 -11.11 -47.53 -16.98
C ALA A 14 -12.03 -46.50 -16.30
N ILE A 15 -13.03 -46.93 -15.53
CA ILE A 15 -13.93 -46.01 -14.81
C ILE A 15 -13.14 -45.19 -13.78
N VAL A 16 -12.32 -45.84 -12.95
CA VAL A 16 -11.49 -45.16 -11.94
C VAL A 16 -10.51 -44.20 -12.60
N PHE A 17 -9.88 -44.61 -13.71
CA PHE A 17 -8.99 -43.77 -14.49
C PHE A 17 -9.71 -42.51 -15.00
N VAL A 18 -10.88 -42.68 -15.63
CA VAL A 18 -11.67 -41.56 -16.15
C VAL A 18 -12.07 -40.59 -15.03
N VAL A 19 -12.57 -41.10 -13.90
CA VAL A 19 -12.99 -40.24 -12.77
C VAL A 19 -11.80 -39.47 -12.18
N LEU A 20 -10.67 -40.15 -11.95
CA LEU A 20 -9.46 -39.50 -11.42
C LEU A 20 -8.86 -38.50 -12.43
N SER A 21 -8.84 -38.82 -13.72
CA SER A 21 -8.39 -37.90 -14.76
C SER A 21 -9.27 -36.64 -14.82
N VAL A 22 -10.60 -36.79 -14.79
CA VAL A 22 -11.52 -35.65 -14.77
C VAL A 22 -11.29 -34.79 -13.54
N PHE A 23 -11.12 -35.40 -12.36
CA PHE A 23 -10.86 -34.67 -11.12
C PHE A 23 -9.54 -33.90 -11.16
N VAL A 24 -8.44 -34.54 -11.60
CA VAL A 24 -7.13 -33.88 -11.73
C VAL A 24 -7.19 -32.74 -12.74
N ILE A 25 -7.86 -32.92 -13.88
CA ILE A 25 -8.05 -31.85 -14.88
C ILE A 25 -8.83 -30.68 -14.29
N ALA A 26 -9.94 -30.95 -13.59
CA ALA A 26 -10.78 -29.90 -13.00
C ALA A 26 -10.03 -29.08 -11.94
N VAL A 27 -9.33 -29.74 -11.02
CA VAL A 27 -8.55 -29.08 -9.97
C VAL A 27 -7.35 -28.32 -10.56
N THR A 28 -6.68 -28.89 -11.55
CA THR A 28 -5.55 -28.21 -12.24
C THR A 28 -6.03 -26.96 -12.95
N LYS A 29 -7.16 -27.03 -13.67
CA LYS A 29 -7.76 -25.88 -14.34
C LYS A 29 -8.14 -24.80 -13.32
N MET A 30 -8.81 -25.18 -12.24
CA MET A 30 -9.19 -24.25 -11.18
C MET A 30 -7.97 -23.60 -10.51
N GLY A 31 -6.90 -24.36 -10.26
CA GLY A 31 -5.65 -23.85 -9.69
C GLY A 31 -4.92 -22.91 -10.65
N TYR A 32 -4.90 -23.24 -11.94
CA TYR A 32 -4.34 -22.38 -12.99
C TYR A 32 -5.10 -21.05 -13.08
N ASP A 33 -6.43 -21.11 -13.24
CA ASP A 33 -7.30 -19.93 -13.34
C ASP A 33 -7.16 -19.05 -12.08
N SER A 34 -7.16 -19.65 -10.89
CA SER A 34 -6.97 -18.93 -9.63
C SER A 34 -5.59 -18.26 -9.52
N THR A 35 -4.52 -18.94 -9.95
CA THR A 35 -3.16 -18.39 -9.90
C THR A 35 -3.01 -17.24 -10.90
N MET A 36 -3.61 -17.39 -12.08
CA MET A 36 -3.64 -16.37 -13.13
C MET A 36 -4.37 -15.11 -12.65
N ASP A 37 -5.57 -15.28 -12.11
CA ASP A 37 -6.39 -14.18 -11.60
C ASP A 37 -5.74 -13.47 -10.41
N SER A 38 -5.05 -14.22 -9.55
CA SER A 38 -4.31 -13.65 -8.42
C SER A 38 -3.12 -12.82 -8.90
N SER A 39 -2.29 -13.38 -9.78
CA SER A 39 -1.14 -12.65 -10.36
C SER A 39 -1.59 -11.41 -11.12
N LYS A 40 -2.64 -11.51 -11.94
CA LYS A 40 -3.21 -10.39 -12.67
C LYS A 40 -3.68 -9.27 -11.73
N ARG A 41 -4.39 -9.62 -10.64
CA ARG A 41 -4.84 -8.65 -9.63
C ARG A 41 -3.67 -7.98 -8.94
N GLU A 42 -2.67 -8.74 -8.51
CA GLU A 42 -1.47 -8.21 -7.85
C GLU A 42 -0.71 -7.23 -8.76
N MET A 43 -0.47 -7.62 -10.02
CA MET A 43 0.18 -6.77 -11.02
C MET A 43 -0.64 -5.51 -11.33
N THR A 44 -1.97 -5.63 -11.43
CA THR A 44 -2.86 -4.49 -11.67
C THR A 44 -2.79 -3.50 -10.50
N MET A 45 -2.90 -3.98 -9.26
CA MET A 45 -2.79 -3.14 -8.07
C MET A 45 -1.44 -2.42 -7.99
N MET A 46 -0.34 -3.12 -8.30
CA MET A 46 1.00 -2.51 -8.33
C MET A 46 1.10 -1.43 -9.42
N THR A 47 0.60 -1.73 -10.63
CA THR A 47 0.58 -0.79 -11.75
C THR A 47 -0.24 0.46 -11.41
N GLU A 48 -1.43 0.31 -10.83
CA GLU A 48 -2.27 1.41 -10.38
C GLU A 48 -1.61 2.23 -9.28
N THR A 49 -0.92 1.58 -8.34
CA THR A 49 -0.23 2.25 -7.23
C THR A 49 0.91 3.11 -7.74
N ILE A 50 1.74 2.58 -8.65
CA ILE A 50 2.82 3.33 -9.30
C ILE A 50 2.22 4.49 -10.12
N ALA A 51 1.19 4.23 -10.92
CA ALA A 51 0.55 5.27 -11.74
C ALA A 51 -0.05 6.40 -10.88
N LYS A 52 -0.71 6.08 -9.76
CA LYS A 52 -1.21 7.07 -8.78
C LYS A 52 -0.08 7.86 -8.14
N SER A 53 1.02 7.20 -7.75
CA SER A 53 2.20 7.88 -7.20
C SER A 53 2.79 8.90 -8.18
N LEU A 54 2.93 8.52 -9.45
CA LEU A 54 3.40 9.42 -10.51
C LEU A 54 2.43 10.58 -10.79
N ALA A 55 1.12 10.31 -10.75
CA ALA A 55 0.10 11.34 -10.89
C ALA A 55 0.15 12.35 -9.74
N ASN A 56 0.27 11.86 -8.50
CA ASN A 56 0.42 12.69 -7.31
C ASN A 56 1.70 13.54 -7.37
N PHE A 57 2.80 12.96 -7.83
CA PHE A 57 4.04 13.71 -8.07
C PHE A 57 3.81 14.84 -9.08
N ALA A 58 3.15 14.56 -10.21
CA ALA A 58 2.79 15.57 -11.21
C ALA A 58 1.99 16.74 -10.58
N GLN A 59 0.99 16.39 -9.78
CA GLN A 59 0.09 17.35 -9.15
C GLN A 59 0.81 18.19 -8.09
N GLN A 60 1.66 17.59 -7.26
CA GLN A 60 2.49 18.31 -6.29
C GLN A 60 3.42 19.31 -6.97
N GLN A 61 4.06 18.90 -8.08
CA GLN A 61 4.93 19.79 -8.84
C GLN A 61 4.15 20.94 -9.48
N SER A 62 2.97 20.67 -10.06
CA SER A 62 2.13 21.75 -10.58
C SER A 62 1.72 22.75 -9.49
N LEU A 63 1.33 22.26 -8.30
CA LEU A 63 0.91 23.13 -7.20
C LEU A 63 2.04 24.05 -6.71
N LEU A 64 3.26 23.50 -6.59
CA LEU A 64 4.45 24.29 -6.26
C LEU A 64 4.74 25.33 -7.36
N MET A 65 4.56 24.95 -8.63
CA MET A 65 4.74 25.87 -9.75
C MET A 65 3.70 26.99 -9.78
N HIS A 66 2.43 26.71 -9.47
CA HIS A 66 1.39 27.73 -9.33
C HIS A 66 1.71 28.73 -8.22
N ALA A 67 2.23 28.26 -7.08
CA ALA A 67 2.67 29.15 -6.00
C ALA A 67 3.77 30.12 -6.48
N ILE A 68 4.73 29.63 -7.29
CA ILE A 68 5.75 30.48 -7.90
C ILE A 68 5.13 31.44 -8.93
N ALA A 69 4.23 30.96 -9.78
CA ALA A 69 3.60 31.75 -10.84
C ALA A 69 2.75 32.92 -10.31
N GLN A 70 2.16 32.75 -9.13
CA GLN A 70 1.37 33.78 -8.45
C GLN A 70 2.23 34.82 -7.71
N ALA A 71 3.55 34.63 -7.65
CA ALA A 71 4.44 35.60 -7.00
C ALA A 71 4.34 36.98 -7.70
N PRO A 72 4.00 38.06 -6.99
CA PRO A 72 3.79 39.39 -7.59
C PRO A 72 4.97 39.88 -8.41
N VAL A 73 6.18 39.52 -8.00
CA VAL A 73 7.43 39.88 -8.68
C VAL A 73 7.52 39.30 -10.10
N LEU A 74 7.05 38.06 -10.32
CA LEU A 74 7.08 37.44 -11.66
C LEU A 74 6.04 38.09 -12.58
N ARG A 75 4.86 38.41 -12.03
CA ARG A 75 3.82 39.13 -12.77
C ARG A 75 4.29 40.52 -13.19
N GLN A 76 4.89 41.28 -12.28
CA GLN A 76 5.43 42.62 -12.58
C GLN A 76 6.57 42.57 -13.61
N TYR A 77 7.44 41.56 -13.49
CA TYR A 77 8.54 41.36 -14.43
C TYR A 77 8.05 41.03 -15.84
N LEU A 78 7.06 40.13 -15.98
CA LEU A 78 6.51 39.76 -17.28
C LEU A 78 5.62 40.85 -17.89
N ALA A 79 4.84 41.58 -17.08
CA ALA A 79 3.95 42.63 -17.58
C ALA A 79 4.68 43.91 -18.00
N ALA A 80 5.65 44.38 -17.18
CA ALA A 80 6.23 45.71 -17.32
C ALA A 80 7.77 45.72 -17.36
N GLY A 81 8.43 44.57 -17.24
CA GLY A 81 9.89 44.47 -17.13
C GLY A 81 10.46 45.00 -15.80
N GLN A 82 9.60 45.32 -14.82
CA GLN A 82 10.00 45.84 -13.51
C GLN A 82 10.35 44.69 -12.55
N GLY A 83 11.25 44.93 -11.59
CA GLY A 83 11.60 43.93 -10.57
C GLY A 83 12.45 42.76 -11.08
N GLU A 84 13.22 42.95 -12.15
CA GLU A 84 14.07 41.90 -12.73
C GLU A 84 15.07 41.31 -11.71
N ALA A 85 15.64 42.14 -10.84
CA ALA A 85 16.60 41.70 -9.85
C ALA A 85 15.95 40.78 -8.81
N GLU A 86 14.75 41.13 -8.35
CA GLU A 86 13.94 40.36 -7.42
C GLU A 86 13.44 39.06 -8.06
N ALA A 87 12.98 39.12 -9.32
CA ALA A 87 12.57 37.94 -10.09
C ALA A 87 13.75 36.96 -10.27
N LYS A 88 14.95 37.47 -10.59
CA LYS A 88 16.17 36.66 -10.65
C LYS A 88 16.48 35.99 -9.32
N ARG A 89 16.42 36.71 -8.20
CA ARG A 89 16.67 36.14 -6.87
C ARG A 89 15.67 35.04 -6.52
N LEU A 90 14.38 35.27 -6.78
CA LEU A 90 13.34 34.27 -6.54
C LEU A 90 13.58 33.00 -7.36
N VAL A 91 13.75 33.12 -8.68
CA VAL A 91 13.94 31.97 -9.56
C VAL A 91 15.25 31.23 -9.24
N ALA A 92 16.33 31.97 -8.94
CA ALA A 92 17.59 31.38 -8.52
C ALA A 92 17.44 30.59 -7.21
N ALA A 93 16.83 31.19 -6.18
CA ALA A 93 16.61 30.54 -4.89
C ALA A 93 15.74 29.29 -5.03
N MET A 94 14.63 29.37 -5.77
CA MET A 94 13.77 28.22 -6.03
C MET A 94 14.50 27.12 -6.80
N SER A 95 15.37 27.49 -7.76
CA SER A 95 16.14 26.49 -8.54
C SER A 95 17.21 25.75 -7.73
N GLY A 96 17.55 26.25 -6.54
CA GLY A 96 18.49 25.63 -5.61
C GLY A 96 17.82 25.04 -4.36
N ALA A 97 16.49 25.06 -4.27
CA ALA A 97 15.76 24.66 -3.08
C ALA A 97 15.71 23.13 -2.85
N GLY A 98 15.89 22.34 -3.90
CA GLY A 98 15.85 20.87 -3.85
C GLY A 98 16.84 20.24 -4.82
N ALA A 99 17.40 19.09 -4.46
CA ALA A 99 18.40 18.39 -5.27
C ALA A 99 17.80 17.76 -6.55
N GLU A 100 16.50 17.53 -6.54
CA GLU A 100 15.68 17.03 -7.64
C GLU A 100 15.30 18.11 -8.65
N ILE A 101 15.41 19.40 -8.27
CA ILE A 101 15.13 20.53 -9.14
C ILE A 101 16.34 20.75 -10.05
N ASN A 102 16.20 20.40 -11.32
CA ASN A 102 17.29 20.59 -12.28
C ASN A 102 17.42 22.06 -12.74
N ALA A 103 16.30 22.68 -13.10
CA ALA A 103 16.29 24.08 -13.53
C ALA A 103 14.89 24.70 -13.43
N ILE A 104 14.83 26.01 -13.22
CA ILE A 104 13.61 26.81 -13.32
C ILE A 104 13.86 27.93 -14.32
N TYR A 105 12.88 28.18 -15.18
CA TYR A 105 12.94 29.29 -16.13
C TYR A 105 11.59 29.97 -16.30
N VAL A 106 11.66 31.26 -16.61
CA VAL A 106 10.50 32.11 -16.91
C VAL A 106 10.54 32.44 -18.39
N PHE A 107 9.41 32.36 -19.07
CA PHE A 107 9.29 32.61 -20.51
C PHE A 107 8.19 33.62 -20.83
N ASP A 108 8.39 34.36 -21.93
CA ASP A 108 7.45 35.35 -22.44
C ASP A 108 6.34 34.70 -23.30
N PRO A 109 5.34 35.47 -23.79
CA PRO A 109 4.25 34.93 -24.62
C PRO A 109 4.71 34.28 -25.94
N ALA A 110 5.94 34.54 -26.40
CA ALA A 110 6.52 33.88 -27.56
C ALA A 110 7.24 32.56 -27.21
N GLY A 111 7.21 32.16 -25.94
CA GLY A 111 7.92 30.98 -25.41
C GLY A 111 9.44 31.19 -25.29
N LYS A 112 9.93 32.44 -25.40
CA LYS A 112 11.35 32.74 -25.24
C LYS A 112 11.68 32.89 -23.77
N GLN A 113 12.70 32.17 -23.30
CA GLN A 113 13.18 32.29 -21.94
C GLN A 113 13.70 33.70 -21.66
N ARG A 114 13.22 34.30 -20.57
CA ARG A 114 13.65 35.59 -20.03
C ARG A 114 14.62 35.40 -18.88
N LEU A 115 14.36 34.39 -18.04
CA LEU A 115 15.20 33.97 -16.92
C LEU A 115 15.37 32.46 -16.99
N THR A 116 16.55 31.94 -16.67
CA THR A 116 16.77 30.51 -16.48
C THR A 116 17.88 30.30 -15.46
N PHE A 117 17.61 29.46 -14.47
CA PHE A 117 18.57 29.11 -13.43
C PHE A 117 18.57 27.60 -13.20
N ALA A 118 19.75 27.02 -13.04
CA ALA A 118 19.95 25.63 -12.67
C ALA A 118 20.78 25.61 -11.39
N HIS A 119 20.25 25.05 -10.30
CA HIS A 119 20.94 25.00 -9.00
C HIS A 119 21.48 26.38 -8.54
N GLY A 120 20.67 27.44 -8.73
CA GLY A 120 21.03 28.82 -8.40
C GLY A 120 21.93 29.54 -9.41
N GLN A 121 22.45 28.85 -10.44
CA GLN A 121 23.32 29.44 -11.44
C GLN A 121 22.56 29.82 -12.71
N ALA A 122 22.82 31.02 -13.24
CA ALA A 122 22.20 31.49 -14.47
C ALA A 122 22.61 30.61 -15.67
N GLY A 123 21.63 30.20 -16.48
CA GLY A 123 21.86 29.42 -17.69
C GLY A 123 21.69 30.24 -18.98
N GLU A 124 21.94 29.59 -20.11
CA GLU A 124 21.76 30.16 -21.44
C GLU A 124 20.27 30.25 -21.82
N LEU A 125 19.80 31.45 -22.19
CA LEU A 125 18.41 31.68 -22.59
C LEU A 125 18.12 31.09 -23.98
N LYS A 126 17.08 30.25 -24.06
CA LYS A 126 16.64 29.59 -25.30
C LYS A 126 15.18 29.87 -25.59
N ASN A 127 14.77 29.74 -26.84
CA ASN A 127 13.35 29.69 -27.19
C ASN A 127 12.85 28.25 -27.01
N ARG A 128 11.76 28.09 -26.26
CA ARG A 128 11.12 26.80 -25.95
C ARG A 128 9.64 26.76 -26.37
N GLY A 129 9.15 27.74 -27.13
CA GLY A 129 7.77 27.79 -27.63
C GLY A 129 7.41 26.67 -28.62
N ASP A 130 8.41 25.93 -29.13
CA ASP A 130 8.22 24.71 -29.91
C ASP A 130 7.69 23.54 -29.06
N ARG A 131 7.87 23.60 -27.73
CA ARG A 131 7.55 22.49 -26.82
C ARG A 131 6.05 22.45 -26.49
N PRO A 132 5.39 21.27 -26.60
CA PRO A 132 3.96 21.15 -26.32
C PRO A 132 3.54 21.68 -24.95
N TYR A 133 4.28 21.32 -23.90
CA TYR A 133 3.98 21.77 -22.53
C TYR A 133 4.13 23.28 -22.32
N ILE A 134 4.98 23.96 -23.10
CA ILE A 134 5.05 25.43 -23.08
C ILE A 134 3.83 26.03 -23.79
N ARG A 135 3.38 25.41 -24.89
CA ARG A 135 2.16 25.84 -25.60
C ARG A 135 0.91 25.67 -24.75
N ASP A 136 0.83 24.59 -23.97
CA ASP A 136 -0.28 24.38 -23.03
C ASP A 136 -0.32 25.49 -21.97
N ALA A 137 0.83 25.82 -21.37
CA ALA A 137 0.96 26.94 -20.44
C ALA A 137 0.57 28.27 -21.08
N LEU A 138 1.03 28.55 -22.30
CA LEU A 138 0.65 29.75 -23.04
C LEU A 138 -0.85 29.80 -23.42
N ALA A 139 -1.51 28.64 -23.50
CA ALA A 139 -2.95 28.52 -23.67
C ALA A 139 -3.74 28.60 -22.35
N GLY A 140 -3.08 28.89 -21.23
CA GLY A 140 -3.70 29.04 -19.91
C GLY A 140 -3.94 27.74 -19.15
N ARG A 141 -3.30 26.62 -19.54
CA ARG A 141 -3.43 25.32 -18.86
C ARG A 141 -2.07 24.78 -18.42
N ASP A 142 -2.04 23.93 -17.41
CA ASP A 142 -0.78 23.29 -17.00
C ASP A 142 -0.22 22.41 -18.11
N GLY A 143 1.06 22.58 -18.40
CA GLY A 143 1.78 21.81 -19.41
C GLY A 143 2.74 20.81 -18.77
N PHE A 144 2.67 19.56 -19.22
CA PHE A 144 3.54 18.47 -18.76
C PHE A 144 4.34 17.89 -19.92
N SER A 145 5.65 17.72 -19.76
CA SER A 145 6.48 17.14 -20.82
C SER A 145 6.17 15.66 -21.05
N ALA A 146 5.64 15.32 -22.22
CA ALA A 146 5.30 13.95 -22.59
C ALA A 146 6.48 12.97 -22.67
N ALA A 147 7.71 13.45 -22.86
CA ALA A 147 8.92 12.62 -22.92
C ALA A 147 10.08 13.31 -22.20
N PRO A 148 10.97 12.54 -21.52
CA PRO A 148 12.18 13.08 -20.93
C PRO A 148 13.10 13.67 -21.98
N ALA A 149 13.82 14.71 -21.61
CA ALA A 149 14.88 15.30 -22.42
C ALA A 149 16.19 15.33 -21.65
N LYS A 150 17.33 15.32 -22.35
CA LYS A 150 18.61 15.58 -21.70
C LYS A 150 18.74 17.05 -21.35
N SER A 151 19.05 17.32 -20.10
CA SER A 151 19.33 18.65 -19.58
C SER A 151 20.58 19.23 -20.25
N ALA A 152 20.48 20.45 -20.77
CA ALA A 152 21.64 21.12 -21.38
C ALA A 152 22.71 21.49 -20.34
N SER A 153 22.31 21.72 -19.09
CA SER A 153 23.21 22.11 -18.00
C SER A 153 23.82 20.91 -17.28
N THR A 154 23.04 19.86 -17.01
CA THR A 154 23.47 18.73 -16.16
C THR A 154 23.67 17.42 -16.92
N GLN A 155 23.28 17.34 -18.20
CA GLN A 155 23.25 16.11 -19.01
C GLN A 155 22.32 15.00 -18.51
N LYS A 156 21.64 15.19 -17.38
CA LYS A 156 20.67 14.25 -16.81
C LYS A 156 19.34 14.23 -17.57
N LEU A 157 18.59 13.15 -17.44
CA LEU A 157 17.23 13.07 -17.98
C LEU A 157 16.29 13.90 -17.11
N ILE A 158 15.54 14.77 -17.76
CA ILE A 158 14.63 15.69 -17.08
C ILE A 158 13.24 15.67 -17.69
N VAL A 159 12.26 15.94 -16.84
CA VAL A 159 10.87 16.20 -17.22
C VAL A 159 10.44 17.55 -16.70
N SER A 160 9.54 18.21 -17.40
CA SER A 160 9.21 19.61 -17.17
C SER A 160 7.73 19.81 -16.94
N VAL A 161 7.42 20.67 -15.97
CA VAL A 161 6.08 21.19 -15.69
C VAL A 161 6.11 22.69 -15.93
N ALA A 162 5.20 23.19 -16.75
CA ALA A 162 5.04 24.62 -17.04
C ALA A 162 3.64 25.08 -16.67
N VAL A 163 3.54 26.25 -16.04
CA VAL A 163 2.28 26.85 -15.64
C VAL A 163 2.21 28.30 -16.17
N PRO A 164 1.00 28.79 -16.53
CA PRO A 164 0.82 30.17 -16.95
C PRO A 164 1.06 31.16 -15.81
N VAL A 165 1.69 32.29 -16.13
CA VAL A 165 1.65 33.48 -15.28
C VAL A 165 0.59 34.41 -15.85
N MET A 166 -0.47 34.64 -15.09
CA MET A 166 -1.61 35.46 -15.51
C MET A 166 -1.64 36.78 -14.75
N ASP A 167 -2.17 37.83 -15.40
CA ASP A 167 -2.53 39.08 -14.74
C ASP A 167 -3.81 38.92 -13.87
N ASN A 168 -4.31 40.02 -13.32
CA ASN A 168 -5.53 40.01 -12.51
C ASN A 168 -6.82 39.80 -13.34
N GLU A 169 -6.74 39.96 -14.66
CA GLU A 169 -7.87 39.81 -15.59
C GLU A 169 -7.90 38.41 -16.24
N GLY A 170 -6.88 37.58 -15.98
CA GLY A 170 -6.74 36.22 -16.51
C GLY A 170 -5.98 36.14 -17.84
N THR A 171 -5.36 37.24 -18.29
CA THR A 171 -4.53 37.24 -19.51
C THR A 171 -3.19 36.60 -19.23
N VAL A 172 -2.75 35.69 -20.11
CA VAL A 172 -1.46 35.01 -20.00
C VAL A 172 -0.32 35.97 -20.40
N LEU A 173 0.52 36.35 -19.43
CA LEU A 173 1.69 37.22 -19.62
C LEU A 173 2.95 36.45 -20.04
N GLY A 174 2.88 35.11 -20.00
CA GLY A 174 3.99 34.20 -20.17
C GLY A 174 3.81 33.00 -19.24
N GLY A 175 4.90 32.44 -18.75
CA GLY A 175 4.82 31.35 -17.79
C GLY A 175 6.13 31.06 -17.08
N VAL A 176 6.04 30.16 -16.11
CA VAL A 176 7.18 29.62 -15.40
C VAL A 176 7.20 28.11 -15.57
N CYS A 177 8.39 27.57 -15.79
CA CYS A 177 8.61 26.15 -15.98
C CYS A 177 9.69 25.67 -15.03
N MET A 178 9.47 24.51 -14.42
CA MET A 178 10.49 23.78 -13.70
C MET A 178 10.76 22.44 -14.37
N SER A 179 12.04 22.08 -14.41
CA SER A 179 12.53 20.79 -14.87
C SER A 179 13.06 20.00 -13.69
N TYR A 180 12.64 18.74 -13.59
CA TYR A 180 13.00 17.80 -12.54
C TYR A 180 13.88 16.70 -13.09
N ASP A 181 14.88 16.32 -12.33
CA ASP A 181 15.70 15.12 -12.57
C ASP A 181 14.85 13.86 -12.31
N ILE A 182 14.77 12.97 -13.30
CA ILE A 182 14.01 11.72 -13.18
C ILE A 182 14.88 10.49 -12.86
N ASP A 183 16.20 10.65 -12.77
CA ASP A 183 17.11 9.52 -12.54
C ASP A 183 16.80 8.82 -11.20
N ARG A 184 16.45 9.58 -10.15
CA ARG A 184 16.02 9.04 -8.85
C ARG A 184 14.66 8.37 -8.92
N LEU A 185 13.71 8.91 -9.67
CA LEU A 185 12.40 8.29 -9.86
C LEU A 185 12.53 6.92 -10.54
N VAL A 186 13.40 6.80 -11.54
CA VAL A 186 13.67 5.52 -12.21
C VAL A 186 14.44 4.58 -11.28
N THR A 187 15.46 5.07 -10.57
CA THR A 187 16.32 4.22 -9.74
C THR A 187 15.64 3.76 -8.45
N ASP A 188 14.92 4.65 -7.77
CA ASP A 188 14.37 4.39 -6.44
C ASP A 188 12.97 3.75 -6.50
N TYR A 189 12.21 3.92 -7.59
CA TYR A 189 10.85 3.37 -7.72
C TYR A 189 10.67 2.31 -8.82
N ILE A 190 11.45 2.34 -9.91
CA ILE A 190 11.30 1.33 -10.98
C ILE A 190 12.22 0.13 -10.74
N LYS A 191 13.45 0.34 -10.26
CA LYS A 191 14.38 -0.78 -10.01
C LYS A 191 14.11 -1.51 -8.70
N SER A 192 13.59 -0.83 -7.68
CA SER A 192 13.34 -1.39 -6.35
C SER A 192 12.05 -2.22 -6.28
N VAL A 193 11.10 -1.97 -7.19
CA VAL A 193 9.80 -2.62 -7.22
C VAL A 193 9.85 -3.85 -8.12
N GLY A 194 9.56 -5.01 -7.54
CA GLY A 194 9.47 -6.28 -8.28
C GLY A 194 8.48 -7.23 -7.62
N ILE A 195 7.90 -8.12 -8.43
CA ILE A 195 7.01 -9.19 -7.96
C ILE A 195 7.60 -10.52 -8.42
N GLY A 196 7.99 -11.37 -7.46
CA GLY A 196 8.66 -12.62 -7.77
C GLY A 196 10.04 -12.42 -8.41
N GLU A 197 10.44 -13.32 -9.30
CA GLU A 197 11.79 -13.31 -9.90
C GLU A 197 11.86 -12.44 -11.16
N THR A 198 10.82 -12.49 -12.00
CA THR A 198 10.78 -11.83 -13.31
C THR A 198 9.86 -10.61 -13.36
N GLY A 199 9.00 -10.41 -12.35
CA GLY A 199 8.02 -9.32 -12.35
C GLY A 199 8.67 -7.96 -12.14
N HIS A 200 8.46 -7.02 -13.05
CA HIS A 200 8.99 -5.65 -12.94
C HIS A 200 8.12 -4.62 -13.67
N PRO A 201 8.09 -3.37 -13.17
CA PRO A 201 7.44 -2.27 -13.86
C PRO A 201 8.36 -1.65 -14.93
N PHE A 202 7.73 -1.01 -15.91
CA PHE A 202 8.37 -0.11 -16.86
C PHE A 202 7.41 1.02 -17.25
N ILE A 203 7.94 2.12 -17.76
CA ILE A 203 7.17 3.31 -18.15
C ILE A 203 7.40 3.59 -19.63
N LEU A 204 6.32 3.83 -20.36
CA LEU A 204 6.34 4.26 -21.74
C LEU A 204 5.84 5.70 -21.89
N SER A 205 6.48 6.46 -22.77
CA SER A 205 5.96 7.73 -23.26
C SER A 205 4.74 7.51 -24.17
N PRO A 206 3.93 8.54 -24.45
CA PRO A 206 2.82 8.44 -25.41
C PRO A 206 3.26 8.06 -26.83
N LYS A 207 4.55 8.16 -27.14
CA LYS A 207 5.14 7.80 -28.44
C LYS A 207 5.80 6.43 -28.45
N GLY A 208 5.75 5.67 -27.35
CA GLY A 208 6.39 4.35 -27.26
C GLY A 208 7.88 4.38 -26.92
N LEU A 209 8.39 5.47 -26.34
CA LEU A 209 9.76 5.50 -25.79
C LEU A 209 9.77 4.94 -24.37
N ILE A 210 10.74 4.09 -24.05
CA ILE A 210 10.94 3.61 -22.67
C ILE A 210 11.52 4.74 -21.81
N ILE A 211 10.76 5.18 -20.81
CA ILE A 211 11.14 6.26 -19.87
C ILE A 211 11.78 5.68 -18.61
N GLY A 212 11.28 4.54 -18.14
CA GLY A 212 11.75 3.88 -16.93
C GLY A 212 11.74 2.38 -17.13
N HIS A 213 12.84 1.72 -16.80
CA HIS A 213 12.98 0.27 -16.91
C HIS A 213 14.08 -0.21 -15.95
N ARG A 214 14.01 -1.47 -15.51
CA ARG A 214 15.02 -2.07 -14.62
C ARG A 214 16.40 -2.14 -15.27
N ASP A 215 16.44 -2.52 -16.55
CA ASP A 215 17.62 -2.47 -17.42
C ASP A 215 17.83 -1.07 -18.01
N GLU A 216 18.93 -0.41 -17.65
CA GLU A 216 19.29 0.93 -18.11
C GLU A 216 19.54 1.01 -19.61
N ASN A 217 19.97 -0.08 -20.25
CA ASN A 217 20.26 -0.11 -21.69
C ASN A 217 19.00 0.05 -22.54
N LEU A 218 17.83 -0.12 -21.94
CA LEU A 218 16.54 0.03 -22.60
C LEU A 218 15.96 1.44 -22.44
N LEU A 219 16.53 2.28 -21.57
CA LEU A 219 16.06 3.66 -21.39
C LEU A 219 16.23 4.47 -22.68
N MET A 220 15.22 5.28 -22.99
CA MET A 220 15.11 6.11 -24.20
C MET A 220 15.08 5.33 -25.52
N ARG A 221 15.00 4.00 -25.48
CA ARG A 221 14.81 3.18 -26.67
C ARG A 221 13.38 3.30 -27.17
N ASP A 222 13.23 3.43 -28.49
CA ASP A 222 11.95 3.37 -29.16
C ASP A 222 11.49 1.92 -29.32
N VAL A 223 10.28 1.64 -28.83
CA VAL A 223 9.60 0.35 -28.94
C VAL A 223 8.24 0.48 -29.59
N SER A 224 7.92 1.61 -30.23
CA SER A 224 6.64 1.83 -30.92
C SER A 224 6.31 0.76 -31.95
N ASP A 225 7.34 0.16 -32.56
CA ASP A 225 7.20 -0.87 -33.59
C ASP A 225 6.75 -2.24 -33.04
N GLN A 226 6.76 -2.40 -31.71
CA GLN A 226 6.33 -3.66 -31.09
C GLN A 226 4.80 -3.77 -31.09
N PRO A 227 4.21 -4.90 -31.55
CA PRO A 227 2.76 -5.06 -31.65
C PRO A 227 1.99 -4.82 -30.35
N TRP A 228 2.57 -5.19 -29.20
CA TRP A 228 1.95 -5.02 -27.89
C TRP A 228 1.96 -3.56 -27.41
N VAL A 229 2.91 -2.73 -27.86
CA VAL A 229 3.00 -1.31 -27.45
C VAL A 229 1.81 -0.52 -27.99
N GLY A 230 1.45 -0.74 -29.26
CA GLY A 230 0.30 -0.06 -29.87
C GLY A 230 -1.02 -0.32 -29.13
N GLN A 231 -1.22 -1.53 -28.61
CA GLN A 231 -2.41 -1.88 -27.82
C GLN A 231 -2.41 -1.19 -26.44
N ILE A 232 -1.27 -1.25 -25.74
CA ILE A 232 -1.10 -0.64 -24.42
C ILE A 232 -1.27 0.90 -24.47
N LEU A 233 -0.82 1.55 -25.54
CA LEU A 233 -0.96 3.00 -25.70
C LEU A 233 -2.38 3.44 -26.09
N ALA A 234 -3.15 2.56 -26.75
CA ALA A 234 -4.53 2.87 -27.18
C ALA A 234 -5.52 2.90 -26.01
N GLU A 235 -5.29 2.09 -24.97
CA GLU A 235 -6.18 1.96 -23.81
C GLU A 235 -5.68 2.76 -22.60
N ASN A 236 -6.60 3.09 -21.68
CA ASN A 236 -6.24 3.80 -20.44
C ASN A 236 -5.77 2.85 -19.35
N ALA A 237 -6.29 1.64 -19.30
CA ALA A 237 -5.83 0.60 -18.41
C ALA A 237 -6.26 -0.74 -18.98
N GLY A 238 -5.51 -1.79 -18.70
CA GLY A 238 -5.81 -3.10 -19.22
C GLY A 238 -4.82 -4.15 -18.77
N ALA A 239 -5.07 -5.37 -19.23
CA ALA A 239 -4.21 -6.50 -18.99
C ALA A 239 -4.29 -7.46 -20.17
N MET A 240 -3.15 -8.00 -20.58
CA MET A 240 -3.02 -8.89 -21.72
C MET A 240 -1.88 -9.88 -21.51
N ILE A 241 -1.88 -10.96 -22.29
CA ILE A 241 -0.70 -11.82 -22.43
C ILE A 241 -0.07 -11.45 -23.77
N ALA A 242 1.14 -10.89 -23.72
CA ALA A 242 1.90 -10.58 -24.92
C ALA A 242 2.82 -11.76 -25.27
N ASP A 243 2.86 -12.09 -26.56
CA ASP A 243 3.79 -13.08 -27.10
C ASP A 243 5.11 -12.39 -27.46
N HIS A 244 5.94 -12.11 -26.45
CA HIS A 244 7.25 -11.48 -26.64
C HIS A 244 8.29 -12.05 -25.66
N LYS A 245 9.31 -12.75 -26.18
CA LYS A 245 10.40 -13.38 -25.41
C LYS A 245 9.89 -14.31 -24.28
N ASN A 246 8.96 -15.20 -24.63
CA ASN A 246 8.09 -16.01 -23.77
C ASN A 246 6.76 -15.29 -23.51
N ALA A 247 5.66 -16.04 -23.44
CA ALA A 247 4.38 -15.49 -23.05
C ALA A 247 4.57 -14.68 -21.76
N THR A 248 4.19 -13.40 -21.80
CA THR A 248 4.43 -12.46 -20.70
C THR A 248 3.10 -11.83 -20.35
N MET A 249 2.70 -11.92 -19.08
CA MET A 249 1.56 -11.17 -18.59
C MET A 249 1.97 -9.69 -18.53
N LEU A 250 1.12 -8.83 -19.07
CA LEU A 250 1.26 -7.38 -19.03
C LEU A 250 0.01 -6.78 -18.40
N THR A 251 0.20 -5.85 -17.47
CA THR A 251 -0.84 -4.95 -16.97
C THR A 251 -0.40 -3.52 -17.20
N TRP A 252 -1.30 -2.60 -17.51
CA TRP A 252 -0.93 -1.21 -17.74
C TRP A 252 -1.99 -0.24 -17.24
N VAL A 253 -1.54 0.98 -16.93
CA VAL A 253 -2.36 2.12 -16.56
C VAL A 253 -1.72 3.39 -17.10
N ARG A 254 -2.54 4.24 -17.73
CA ARG A 254 -2.20 5.58 -18.19
C ARG A 254 -2.18 6.53 -17.00
N VAL A 255 -1.06 7.22 -16.82
CA VAL A 255 -0.87 8.25 -15.80
C VAL A 255 -1.53 9.55 -16.27
N PRO A 256 -2.46 10.13 -15.49
CA PRO A 256 -3.00 11.46 -15.72
C PRO A 256 -1.89 12.53 -15.86
N ASN A 257 -2.17 13.61 -16.58
CA ASN A 257 -1.28 14.75 -16.86
C ASN A 257 -0.07 14.42 -17.75
N TRP A 258 0.80 13.50 -17.35
CA TRP A 258 1.99 13.11 -18.13
C TRP A 258 1.65 12.31 -19.40
N ASN A 259 0.49 11.64 -19.43
CA ASN A 259 0.06 10.68 -20.45
C ASN A 259 1.01 9.48 -20.62
N TRP A 260 1.92 9.26 -19.66
CA TRP A 260 2.76 8.07 -19.66
C TRP A 260 1.92 6.83 -19.40
N THR A 261 2.37 5.69 -19.90
CA THR A 261 1.79 4.41 -19.55
C THR A 261 2.75 3.66 -18.66
N VAL A 262 2.35 3.42 -17.41
CA VAL A 262 3.03 2.48 -16.53
C VAL A 262 2.54 1.10 -16.92
N ALA A 263 3.46 0.19 -17.20
CA ALA A 263 3.16 -1.19 -17.46
C ALA A 263 3.98 -2.09 -16.52
N PHE A 264 3.45 -3.26 -16.23
CA PHE A 264 4.10 -4.27 -15.40
C PHE A 264 4.15 -5.57 -16.17
N SER A 265 5.33 -6.17 -16.27
CA SER A 265 5.56 -7.42 -16.99
C SER A 265 6.00 -8.52 -16.05
N ARG A 266 5.51 -9.74 -16.27
CA ARG A 266 5.96 -10.96 -15.58
C ARG A 266 5.90 -12.17 -16.51
N ASP A 267 6.93 -13.02 -16.49
CA ASP A 267 7.01 -14.22 -17.34
C ASP A 267 5.93 -15.23 -16.94
N MET A 268 5.19 -15.72 -17.93
CA MET A 268 4.12 -16.69 -17.72
C MET A 268 4.63 -17.99 -17.11
N ASN A 269 5.85 -18.42 -17.44
CA ASN A 269 6.43 -19.65 -16.88
C ASN A 269 6.56 -19.57 -15.36
N GLU A 270 6.85 -18.39 -14.81
CA GLU A 270 6.92 -18.18 -13.37
C GLU A 270 5.53 -18.23 -12.73
N ILE A 271 4.54 -17.59 -13.36
CA ILE A 271 3.14 -17.57 -12.91
C ILE A 271 2.55 -18.99 -12.90
N GLU A 272 2.89 -19.81 -13.90
CA GLU A 272 2.36 -21.17 -14.05
C GLU A 272 3.08 -22.21 -13.19
N ARG A 273 4.31 -21.95 -12.74
CA ARG A 273 5.14 -22.92 -12.01
C ARG A 273 4.45 -23.50 -10.76
N PRO A 274 3.79 -22.69 -9.90
CA PRO A 274 3.05 -23.22 -8.74
C PRO A 274 1.88 -24.14 -9.17
N ALA A 275 1.15 -23.76 -10.22
CA ALA A 275 0.04 -24.56 -10.76
C ALA A 275 0.53 -25.89 -11.36
N LEU A 276 1.68 -25.88 -12.06
CA LEU A 276 2.31 -27.08 -12.61
C LEU A 276 2.83 -28.02 -11.51
N GLN A 277 3.40 -27.48 -10.43
CA GLN A 277 3.82 -28.27 -9.27
C GLN A 277 2.61 -28.91 -8.59
N MET A 278 1.55 -28.14 -8.37
CA MET A 278 0.30 -28.64 -7.80
C MET A 278 -0.32 -29.74 -8.68
N ARG A 279 -0.32 -29.57 -10.00
CA ARG A 279 -0.73 -30.60 -10.98
C ARG A 279 0.09 -31.88 -10.81
N ASN A 280 1.41 -31.78 -10.74
CA ASN A 280 2.29 -32.94 -10.64
C ASN A 280 2.08 -33.70 -9.31
N VAL A 281 1.92 -32.98 -8.20
CA VAL A 281 1.57 -33.57 -6.90
C VAL A 281 0.22 -34.29 -6.96
N MET A 282 -0.80 -33.67 -7.55
CA MET A 282 -2.13 -34.27 -7.71
C MET A 282 -2.10 -35.50 -8.63
N ALA A 283 -1.30 -35.47 -9.70
CA ALA A 283 -1.13 -36.61 -10.60
C ALA A 283 -0.45 -37.79 -9.89
N CYS A 284 0.60 -37.54 -9.08
CA CYS A 284 1.24 -38.57 -8.27
C CYS A 284 0.28 -39.18 -7.25
N LEU A 285 -0.54 -38.35 -6.58
CA LEU A 285 -1.52 -38.81 -5.62
C LEU A 285 -2.67 -39.61 -6.28
N ALA A 286 -3.12 -39.18 -7.45
CA ALA A 286 -4.08 -39.95 -8.24
C ALA A 286 -3.52 -41.31 -8.68
N LEU A 287 -2.23 -41.37 -9.06
CA LEU A 287 -1.57 -42.62 -9.44
C LEU A 287 -1.46 -43.59 -8.26
N THR A 288 -1.09 -43.11 -7.07
CA THR A 288 -1.02 -43.96 -5.86
C THR A 288 -2.39 -44.51 -5.47
N VAL A 289 -3.44 -43.68 -5.52
CA VAL A 289 -4.83 -44.11 -5.29
C VAL A 289 -5.27 -45.13 -6.35
N MET A 290 -4.93 -44.92 -7.62
CA MET A 290 -5.26 -45.84 -8.71
C MET A 290 -4.61 -47.21 -8.52
N ILE A 291 -3.32 -47.25 -8.16
CA ILE A 291 -2.60 -48.50 -7.88
C ILE A 291 -3.22 -49.23 -6.70
N MET A 292 -3.52 -48.51 -5.61
CA MET A 292 -4.15 -49.08 -4.42
C MET A 292 -5.53 -49.69 -4.73
N LEU A 293 -6.40 -48.94 -5.42
CA LEU A 293 -7.75 -49.42 -5.80
C LEU A 293 -7.71 -50.61 -6.76
N THR A 294 -6.77 -50.60 -7.71
CA THR A 294 -6.59 -51.72 -8.65
C THR A 294 -6.09 -52.96 -7.91
N GLY A 295 -5.17 -52.81 -6.97
CA GLY A 295 -4.67 -53.88 -6.11
C GLY A 295 -5.75 -54.49 -5.22
N ILE A 296 -6.57 -53.65 -4.57
CA ILE A 296 -7.71 -54.08 -3.75
C ILE A 296 -8.75 -54.82 -4.61
N SER A 297 -9.05 -54.30 -5.81
CA SER A 297 -9.97 -54.92 -6.76
C SER A 297 -9.49 -56.31 -7.23
N LEU A 298 -8.19 -56.46 -7.51
CA LEU A 298 -7.58 -57.75 -7.88
C LEU A 298 -7.78 -58.81 -6.78
N LEU A 299 -7.53 -58.43 -5.52
CA LEU A 299 -7.71 -59.32 -4.37
C LEU A 299 -9.19 -59.67 -4.16
N ALA A 300 -10.09 -58.71 -4.34
CA ALA A 300 -11.52 -58.91 -4.19
C ALA A 300 -12.09 -59.87 -5.25
N VAL A 301 -11.75 -59.68 -6.54
CA VAL A 301 -12.25 -60.53 -7.65
C VAL A 301 -11.72 -61.97 -7.55
N ASP A 302 -10.45 -62.17 -7.13
CA ASP A 302 -9.89 -63.51 -6.91
C ASP A 302 -10.58 -64.24 -5.76
N ARG A 303 -10.97 -63.54 -4.70
CA ARG A 303 -11.53 -64.17 -3.50
C ARG A 303 -13.04 -64.38 -3.60
N ILE A 304 -13.75 -63.49 -4.29
CA ILE A 304 -15.22 -63.45 -4.29
C ILE A 304 -15.83 -64.14 -5.52
N VAL A 305 -15.18 -64.12 -6.69
CA VAL A 305 -15.79 -64.55 -7.97
C VAL A 305 -15.15 -65.84 -8.51
N VAL A 306 -13.88 -65.76 -8.90
CA VAL A 306 -13.07 -66.96 -9.24
C VAL A 306 -12.63 -67.59 -7.93
N ARG A 307 -12.06 -68.79 -7.78
CA ARG A 307 -12.13 -69.59 -6.51
C ARG A 307 -13.53 -70.16 -6.29
N PRO A 308 -14.62 -69.45 -5.94
CA PRO A 308 -15.95 -70.07 -5.90
C PRO A 308 -16.39 -70.72 -7.22
N LEU A 309 -16.21 -70.03 -8.36
CA LEU A 309 -16.52 -70.61 -9.68
C LEU A 309 -15.65 -71.83 -10.03
N PHE A 310 -14.38 -71.85 -9.61
CA PHE A 310 -13.48 -72.98 -9.87
C PHE A 310 -13.89 -74.21 -9.04
N ARG A 311 -14.34 -73.99 -7.79
CA ARG A 311 -14.91 -75.07 -6.97
C ARG A 311 -16.17 -75.65 -7.59
N LEU A 312 -17.06 -74.81 -8.13
CA LEU A 312 -18.25 -75.28 -8.85
C LEU A 312 -17.91 -76.09 -10.10
N GLU A 313 -16.94 -75.63 -10.88
CA GLU A 313 -16.47 -76.34 -12.07
C GLU A 313 -15.85 -77.70 -11.71
N SER A 314 -14.97 -77.76 -10.70
CA SER A 314 -14.37 -79.01 -10.24
C SER A 314 -15.42 -80.00 -9.69
N TYR A 315 -16.46 -79.50 -9.02
CA TYR A 315 -17.54 -80.31 -8.49
C TYR A 315 -18.43 -80.86 -9.60
N ALA A 316 -18.81 -80.02 -10.57
CA ALA A 316 -19.56 -80.44 -11.74
C ALA A 316 -18.78 -81.48 -12.56
N SER A 317 -17.47 -81.32 -12.73
CA SER A 317 -16.61 -82.29 -13.42
C SER A 317 -16.52 -83.62 -12.66
N ALA A 318 -16.48 -83.62 -11.33
CA ALA A 318 -16.42 -84.84 -10.54
C ALA A 318 -17.75 -85.63 -10.55
N VAL A 319 -18.88 -84.90 -10.52
CA VAL A 319 -20.21 -85.48 -10.74
C VAL A 319 -20.32 -86.10 -12.13
N ALA A 320 -19.82 -85.42 -13.17
CA ALA A 320 -19.81 -85.94 -14.54
C ALA A 320 -18.92 -87.19 -14.71
N ALA A 321 -17.90 -87.35 -13.86
CA ALA A 321 -17.04 -88.54 -13.80
C ALA A 321 -17.64 -89.70 -12.98
N GLY A 322 -18.90 -89.58 -12.52
CA GLY A 322 -19.63 -90.63 -11.79
C GLY A 322 -19.44 -90.60 -10.27
N GLN A 323 -18.76 -89.60 -9.72
CA GLN A 323 -18.54 -89.47 -8.26
C GLN A 323 -19.64 -88.61 -7.61
N LEU A 324 -20.77 -89.24 -7.23
CA LEU A 324 -21.95 -88.54 -6.71
C LEU A 324 -21.91 -88.25 -5.20
N ASP A 325 -20.94 -88.77 -4.46
CA ASP A 325 -20.83 -88.61 -2.98
C ASP A 325 -20.04 -87.39 -2.52
N LEU A 326 -19.51 -86.60 -3.45
CA LEU A 326 -18.84 -85.36 -3.12
C LEU A 326 -19.83 -84.32 -2.57
N LYS A 327 -19.41 -83.56 -1.56
CA LYS A 327 -20.17 -82.47 -0.97
C LYS A 327 -19.66 -81.12 -1.49
N LEU A 328 -20.53 -80.37 -2.17
CA LEU A 328 -20.26 -78.98 -2.54
C LEU A 328 -20.60 -78.06 -1.36
N ASP A 329 -19.56 -77.61 -0.67
CA ASP A 329 -19.68 -76.72 0.49
C ASP A 329 -19.37 -75.27 0.09
N LEU A 330 -20.40 -74.59 -0.42
CA LEU A 330 -20.29 -73.27 -1.00
C LEU A 330 -21.56 -72.47 -0.69
N SER A 331 -21.52 -71.69 0.40
CA SER A 331 -22.65 -70.87 0.85
C SER A 331 -22.38 -69.40 0.56
N LEU A 332 -22.87 -68.93 -0.60
CA LEU A 332 -22.79 -67.54 -1.03
C LEU A 332 -24.22 -67.01 -1.23
N LYS A 333 -24.47 -65.75 -0.87
CA LYS A 333 -25.79 -65.10 -1.05
C LYS A 333 -25.98 -64.45 -2.43
N ASN A 334 -25.06 -64.68 -3.38
CA ASN A 334 -25.07 -64.12 -4.72
C ASN A 334 -25.44 -65.17 -5.79
N GLU A 335 -25.38 -64.79 -7.05
CA GLU A 335 -25.73 -65.61 -8.22
C GLU A 335 -24.92 -66.91 -8.30
N ILE A 336 -23.67 -66.91 -7.81
CA ILE A 336 -22.81 -68.09 -7.74
C ILE A 336 -23.34 -69.09 -6.71
N GLY A 337 -23.88 -68.61 -5.58
CA GLY A 337 -24.53 -69.47 -4.58
C GLY A 337 -25.86 -70.07 -5.06
N LYS A 338 -26.66 -69.31 -5.84
CA LYS A 338 -27.85 -69.85 -6.51
C LYS A 338 -27.50 -70.94 -7.52
N LEU A 339 -26.40 -70.76 -8.27
CA LEU A 339 -25.87 -71.78 -9.18
C LEU A 339 -25.40 -73.03 -8.44
N ALA A 340 -24.70 -72.86 -7.29
CA ALA A 340 -24.29 -73.95 -6.41
C ALA A 340 -25.49 -74.78 -5.91
N ALA A 341 -26.56 -74.13 -5.46
CA ALA A 341 -27.78 -74.78 -4.98
C ALA A 341 -28.51 -75.54 -6.09
N SER A 342 -28.54 -74.98 -7.30
CA SER A 342 -29.14 -75.63 -8.47
C SER A 342 -28.37 -76.88 -8.87
N LEU A 343 -27.03 -76.82 -8.89
CA LEU A 343 -26.17 -77.96 -9.18
C LEU A 343 -26.30 -79.07 -8.11
N LYS A 344 -26.46 -78.70 -6.84
CA LYS A 344 -26.73 -79.64 -5.73
C LYS A 344 -28.07 -80.36 -5.88
N SER A 345 -29.09 -79.65 -6.33
CA SER A 345 -30.43 -80.21 -6.59
C SER A 345 -30.44 -81.17 -7.78
N MET A 346 -29.62 -80.92 -8.81
CA MET A 346 -29.44 -81.83 -9.95
C MET A 346 -28.81 -83.17 -9.51
N VAL A 347 -27.78 -83.14 -8.66
CA VAL A 347 -27.13 -84.34 -8.11
C VAL A 347 -28.05 -85.14 -7.18
N ALA A 348 -28.88 -84.45 -6.38
CA ALA A 348 -29.87 -85.10 -5.52
C ALA A 348 -30.91 -85.88 -6.33
N ASN A 349 -31.45 -85.29 -7.40
CA ASN A 349 -32.37 -85.98 -8.31
C ASN A 349 -31.73 -87.18 -9.03
N LEU A 350 -30.43 -87.09 -9.38
CA LEU A 350 -29.67 -88.21 -9.94
C LEU A 350 -29.52 -89.37 -8.94
N LYS A 351 -29.34 -89.10 -7.65
CA LYS A 351 -29.28 -90.12 -6.58
C LYS A 351 -30.64 -90.75 -6.29
N GLU A 352 -31.71 -89.97 -6.30
CA GLU A 352 -33.08 -90.43 -6.08
C GLU A 352 -33.53 -91.38 -7.21
N LYS A 353 -33.19 -91.07 -8.46
CA LYS A 353 -33.46 -91.95 -9.62
C LYS A 353 -32.62 -93.23 -9.65
N ILE A 354 -31.49 -93.27 -8.95
CA ILE A 354 -30.66 -94.48 -8.76
C ILE A 354 -31.20 -95.34 -7.60
N ALA A 355 -31.77 -94.72 -6.56
CA ALA A 355 -32.38 -95.42 -5.42
C ALA A 355 -33.77 -96.01 -5.72
N GLU A 356 -34.45 -95.53 -6.76
CA GLU A 356 -35.75 -96.05 -7.24
C GLU A 356 -35.63 -97.42 -7.96
N ALA A 357 -34.41 -97.92 -8.20
CA ALA A 357 -34.16 -99.16 -8.94
C ALA A 357 -33.86 -100.41 -8.07
N ASP A 358 -33.78 -100.29 -6.73
CA ASP A 358 -33.17 -101.34 -5.89
C ASP A 358 -34.02 -101.90 -4.75
N GLU A 359 -35.34 -101.65 -4.70
CA GLU A 359 -36.16 -102.27 -3.64
C GLU A 359 -37.57 -102.63 -4.09
N ASN A 360 -37.68 -103.79 -4.73
CA ASN A 360 -38.96 -104.48 -4.93
C ASN A 360 -38.81 -105.98 -4.66
N SER A 361 -38.64 -106.35 -3.39
CA SER A 361 -38.98 -107.70 -2.90
C SER A 361 -39.13 -107.72 -1.37
N ASN A 362 -40.36 -107.53 -0.89
CA ASN A 362 -41.11 -108.46 -0.02
C ASN A 362 -40.30 -109.26 1.05
N LEU A 363 -40.70 -109.43 2.30
CA LEU A 363 -42.01 -109.39 2.97
C LEU A 363 -41.74 -109.84 4.42
N ALA A 364 -42.23 -109.15 5.45
CA ALA A 364 -42.58 -109.81 6.72
C ALA A 364 -43.50 -108.93 7.59
N ARG A 365 -44.79 -108.98 7.24
CA ARG A 365 -45.95 -109.04 8.16
C ARG A 365 -46.02 -108.01 9.29
N GLN A 366 -46.63 -106.90 8.92
CA GLN A 366 -47.87 -106.36 9.53
C GLN A 366 -48.33 -106.90 10.89
N GLU A 367 -48.64 -105.89 11.73
CA GLU A 367 -49.83 -105.77 12.60
C GLU A 367 -49.85 -106.71 13.80
N SER A 368 -50.00 -106.28 15.04
CA SER A 368 -50.51 -105.06 15.66
C SER A 368 -50.20 -105.28 17.15
N ALA A 369 -49.87 -104.33 18.01
CA ALA A 369 -50.81 -103.32 18.45
C ALA A 369 -50.20 -102.57 19.65
N LYS A 370 -50.40 -101.25 19.67
CA LYS A 370 -50.71 -100.47 20.88
C LYS A 370 -49.63 -100.30 21.96
N ALA A 371 -48.45 -99.78 21.59
CA ALA A 371 -47.53 -99.23 22.60
C ALA A 371 -46.79 -97.92 22.21
N ILE A 372 -47.10 -97.29 21.06
CA ILE A 372 -46.29 -96.16 20.55
C ILE A 372 -47.06 -94.82 20.47
N GLU A 373 -48.35 -94.81 20.82
CA GLU A 373 -49.17 -93.59 20.70
C GLU A 373 -48.91 -92.54 21.82
N ALA A 374 -48.39 -92.96 22.98
CA ALA A 374 -48.02 -92.02 24.07
C ALA A 374 -46.59 -91.48 23.96
N THR A 375 -45.68 -92.18 23.28
CA THR A 375 -44.28 -91.77 23.13
C THR A 375 -44.07 -90.80 21.95
N SER A 376 -44.95 -90.86 20.95
CA SER A 376 -44.91 -89.99 19.76
C SER A 376 -45.22 -88.52 20.12
N GLN A 377 -46.27 -88.26 20.91
CA GLN A 377 -46.64 -86.88 21.30
C GLN A 377 -45.61 -86.23 22.24
N ALA A 378 -44.94 -87.00 23.10
CA ALA A 378 -43.88 -86.49 23.99
C ALA A 378 -42.57 -86.17 23.25
N HIS A 379 -42.16 -86.99 22.27
CA HIS A 379 -41.00 -86.70 21.43
C HIS A 379 -41.26 -85.58 20.41
N GLU A 380 -42.49 -85.44 19.91
CA GLU A 380 -42.85 -84.36 19.01
C GLU A 380 -42.94 -83.01 19.74
N ALA A 381 -43.50 -82.97 20.96
CA ALA A 381 -43.49 -81.77 21.81
C ALA A 381 -42.07 -81.38 22.23
N ARG A 382 -41.21 -82.36 22.54
CA ARG A 382 -39.79 -82.11 22.88
C ARG A 382 -38.98 -81.62 21.67
N ARG A 383 -39.16 -82.20 20.48
CA ARG A 383 -38.52 -81.72 19.24
C ARG A 383 -39.01 -80.33 18.85
N LYS A 384 -40.32 -80.04 18.98
CA LYS A 384 -40.87 -78.69 18.75
C LYS A 384 -40.34 -77.68 19.77
N ALA A 385 -40.18 -78.06 21.05
CA ALA A 385 -39.59 -77.21 22.07
C ALA A 385 -38.07 -77.00 21.87
N GLU A 386 -37.32 -78.03 21.48
CA GLU A 386 -35.89 -77.95 21.15
C GLU A 386 -35.66 -77.14 19.87
N SER A 387 -36.48 -77.33 18.82
CA SER A 387 -36.50 -76.50 17.60
C SER A 387 -36.86 -75.05 17.88
N ALA A 388 -37.93 -74.78 18.64
CA ALA A 388 -38.31 -73.41 18.99
C ALA A 388 -37.26 -72.72 19.87
N ARG A 389 -36.58 -73.48 20.76
CA ARG A 389 -35.46 -72.98 21.56
C ARG A 389 -34.23 -72.70 20.72
N ALA A 390 -33.91 -73.58 19.77
CA ALA A 390 -32.84 -73.39 18.79
C ALA A 390 -33.11 -72.17 17.90
N GLU A 391 -34.32 -72.04 17.36
CA GLU A 391 -34.76 -70.89 16.56
C GLU A 391 -34.73 -69.59 17.38
N GLY A 392 -35.24 -69.59 18.60
CA GLY A 392 -35.18 -68.44 19.51
C GLY A 392 -33.75 -68.04 19.86
N MET A 393 -32.85 -69.00 20.04
CA MET A 393 -31.43 -68.75 20.31
C MET A 393 -30.68 -68.21 19.08
N LEU A 394 -30.98 -68.73 17.88
CA LEU A 394 -30.44 -68.20 16.63
C LEU A 394 -30.97 -66.79 16.32
N GLN A 395 -32.24 -66.51 16.62
CA GLN A 395 -32.84 -65.19 16.48
C GLN A 395 -32.22 -64.20 17.48
N ALA A 396 -32.00 -64.62 18.72
CA ALA A 396 -31.28 -63.83 19.73
C ALA A 396 -29.83 -63.57 19.31
N ALA A 397 -29.12 -64.58 18.79
CA ALA A 397 -27.77 -64.44 18.25
C ALA A 397 -27.72 -63.42 17.10
N SER A 398 -28.68 -63.47 16.17
CA SER A 398 -28.76 -62.54 15.04
C SER A 398 -29.01 -61.10 15.49
N ARG A 399 -29.88 -60.89 16.49
CA ARG A 399 -30.12 -59.55 17.06
C ARG A 399 -28.90 -59.01 17.79
N LEU A 400 -28.21 -59.87 18.54
CA LEU A 400 -26.96 -59.50 19.22
C LEU A 400 -25.85 -59.18 18.21
N GLU A 401 -25.74 -59.90 17.10
CA GLU A 401 -24.81 -59.58 16.00
C GLU A 401 -25.06 -58.19 15.41
N GLU A 402 -26.31 -57.81 15.21
CA GLU A 402 -26.68 -56.48 14.71
C GLU A 402 -26.31 -55.38 15.71
N VAL A 403 -26.57 -55.60 17.00
CA VAL A 403 -26.18 -54.67 18.08
C VAL A 403 -24.66 -54.54 18.17
N VAL A 404 -23.91 -55.65 18.14
CA VAL A 404 -22.44 -55.64 18.19
C VAL A 404 -21.87 -54.96 16.96
N ALA A 405 -22.41 -55.22 15.76
CA ALA A 405 -21.99 -54.53 14.54
C ALA A 405 -22.24 -53.01 14.62
N GLY A 406 -23.38 -52.59 15.21
CA GLY A 406 -23.69 -51.19 15.49
C GLY A 406 -22.69 -50.55 16.46
N VAL A 407 -22.36 -51.23 17.56
CA VAL A 407 -21.37 -50.77 18.56
C VAL A 407 -19.97 -50.64 17.94
N THR A 408 -19.53 -51.62 17.14
CA THR A 408 -18.23 -51.58 16.46
C THR A 408 -18.16 -50.44 15.44
N GLY A 409 -19.24 -50.22 14.67
CA GLY A 409 -19.36 -49.09 13.75
C GLY A 409 -19.28 -47.74 14.46
N ALA A 410 -20.11 -47.55 15.49
CA ALA A 410 -20.12 -46.34 16.30
C ALA A 410 -18.77 -46.08 16.99
N SER A 411 -18.12 -47.12 17.53
CA SER A 411 -16.78 -47.02 18.13
C SER A 411 -15.72 -46.60 17.11
N GLY A 412 -15.81 -47.11 15.88
CA GLY A 412 -14.94 -46.70 14.77
C GLY A 412 -15.09 -45.22 14.41
N ASP A 413 -16.32 -44.70 14.41
CA ASP A 413 -16.57 -43.29 14.12
C ASP A 413 -16.16 -42.37 15.28
N ILE A 414 -16.42 -42.75 16.53
CA ILE A 414 -15.93 -42.03 17.71
C ILE A 414 -14.40 -42.01 17.71
N SER A 415 -13.72 -43.11 17.37
CA SER A 415 -12.26 -43.16 17.26
C SER A 415 -11.71 -42.16 16.24
N LYS A 416 -12.38 -41.97 15.10
CA LYS A 416 -12.01 -40.92 14.12
C LYS A 416 -12.22 -39.53 14.72
N GLN A 417 -13.35 -39.29 15.37
CA GLN A 417 -13.66 -38.00 15.99
C GLN A 417 -12.66 -37.63 17.08
N VAL A 418 -12.28 -38.59 17.93
CA VAL A 418 -11.26 -38.40 18.98
C VAL A 418 -9.92 -37.98 18.38
N ARG A 419 -9.48 -38.62 17.28
CA ARG A 419 -8.23 -38.21 16.59
C ARG A 419 -8.33 -36.81 16.02
N LEU A 420 -9.45 -36.46 15.38
CA LEU A 420 -9.67 -35.12 14.84
C LEU A 420 -9.66 -34.05 15.93
N SER A 421 -10.34 -34.29 17.05
CA SER A 421 -10.36 -33.37 18.19
C SER A 421 -9.00 -33.24 18.86
N SER A 422 -8.23 -34.34 19.00
CA SER A 422 -6.87 -34.33 19.55
C SER A 422 -5.89 -33.52 18.67
N ASP A 423 -5.91 -33.74 17.35
CA ASP A 423 -5.13 -32.95 16.39
C ASP A 423 -5.55 -31.47 16.38
N GLY A 424 -6.87 -31.20 16.45
CA GLY A 424 -7.42 -29.86 16.57
C GLY A 424 -6.94 -29.13 17.83
N ALA A 425 -6.97 -29.79 18.98
CA ALA A 425 -6.49 -29.24 20.25
C ALA A 425 -4.97 -28.95 20.21
N GLN A 426 -4.17 -29.85 19.63
CA GLN A 426 -2.73 -29.62 19.46
C GLN A 426 -2.45 -28.41 18.56
N LYS A 427 -3.16 -28.29 17.43
CA LYS A 427 -3.06 -27.13 16.53
C LYS A 427 -3.48 -25.83 17.22
N GLN A 428 -4.51 -25.87 18.05
CA GLN A 428 -4.98 -24.72 18.83
C GLN A 428 -3.92 -24.26 19.83
N SER A 429 -3.24 -25.18 20.52
CA SER A 429 -2.14 -24.87 21.43
C SER A 429 -0.97 -24.17 20.72
N ILE A 430 -0.55 -24.68 19.55
CA ILE A 430 0.53 -24.07 18.75
C ILE A 430 0.14 -22.65 18.33
N ARG A 431 -1.06 -22.47 17.77
CA ARG A 431 -1.55 -21.13 17.36
C ARG A 431 -1.68 -20.16 18.52
N ALA A 432 -2.13 -20.63 19.68
CA ALA A 432 -2.22 -19.81 20.88
C ALA A 432 -0.82 -19.33 21.32
N SER A 433 0.19 -20.21 21.26
CA SER A 433 1.58 -19.86 21.57
C SER A 433 2.17 -18.85 20.58
N GLU A 434 1.94 -19.04 19.27
CA GLU A 434 2.37 -18.09 18.23
C GLU A 434 1.73 -16.71 18.44
N THR A 435 0.43 -16.70 18.75
CA THR A 435 -0.30 -15.46 19.03
C THR A 435 0.24 -14.80 20.30
N ALA A 436 0.56 -15.56 21.34
CA ALA A 436 1.11 -15.02 22.59
C ALA A 436 2.47 -14.35 22.35
N SER A 437 3.34 -14.96 21.53
CA SER A 437 4.60 -14.32 21.12
C SER A 437 4.37 -13.03 20.35
N ALA A 438 3.40 -12.99 19.43
CA ALA A 438 3.04 -11.77 18.70
C ALA A 438 2.48 -10.67 19.63
N MET A 439 1.74 -11.06 20.67
CA MET A 439 1.24 -10.12 21.68
C MET A 439 2.34 -9.55 22.57
N GLU A 440 3.38 -10.34 22.89
CA GLU A 440 4.56 -9.87 23.61
C GLU A 440 5.33 -8.84 22.77
N GLU A 441 5.54 -9.12 21.48
CA GLU A 441 6.14 -8.17 20.55
C GLU A 441 5.28 -6.90 20.41
N MET A 442 3.95 -7.04 20.35
CA MET A 442 3.03 -5.91 20.36
C MET A 442 3.20 -5.05 21.61
N ASN A 443 3.32 -5.65 22.80
CA ASN A 443 3.50 -4.90 24.03
C ASN A 443 4.80 -4.08 24.02
N ILE A 444 5.89 -4.64 23.50
CA ILE A 444 7.15 -3.91 23.31
C ILE A 444 6.95 -2.70 22.39
N THR A 445 6.27 -2.89 21.25
CA THR A 445 6.02 -1.79 20.31
C THR A 445 5.11 -0.71 20.90
N VAL A 446 4.11 -1.08 21.69
CA VAL A 446 3.21 -0.14 22.36
C VAL A 446 3.94 0.72 23.38
N LEU A 447 4.85 0.12 24.16
CA LEU A 447 5.70 0.86 25.10
C LEU A 447 6.64 1.84 24.37
N GLU A 448 7.17 1.45 23.21
CA GLU A 448 8.01 2.33 22.38
C GLU A 448 7.21 3.50 21.80
N VAL A 449 5.96 3.26 21.38
CA VAL A 449 5.03 4.32 20.94
C VAL A 449 4.73 5.29 22.09
N ALA A 450 4.45 4.79 23.29
CA ALA A 450 4.21 5.62 24.47
C ALA A 450 5.43 6.49 24.80
N ARG A 451 6.63 5.92 24.74
CA ARG A 451 7.89 6.64 24.96
C ARG A 451 8.13 7.71 23.89
N SER A 452 7.92 7.37 22.63
CA SER A 452 8.05 8.30 21.50
C SER A 452 7.06 9.46 21.61
N ALA A 453 5.83 9.18 22.04
CA ALA A 453 4.85 10.22 22.32
C ALA A 453 5.32 11.14 23.46
N ALA A 454 5.80 10.60 24.58
CA ALA A 454 6.31 11.42 25.67
C ALA A 454 7.44 12.37 25.23
N GLN A 455 8.39 11.87 24.42
CA GLN A 455 9.48 12.69 23.86
C GLN A 455 8.98 13.76 22.88
N ALA A 456 7.98 13.43 22.05
CA ALA A 456 7.37 14.41 21.14
C ALA A 456 6.61 15.51 21.90
N ALA A 457 5.98 15.18 23.03
CA ALA A 457 5.32 16.16 23.89
C ALA A 457 6.32 17.12 24.54
N GLU A 458 7.45 16.61 25.03
CA GLU A 458 8.55 17.43 25.54
C GLU A 458 9.10 18.37 24.46
N SER A 459 9.36 17.85 23.26
CA SER A 459 9.84 18.66 22.12
C SER A 459 8.83 19.73 21.71
N ALA A 460 7.53 19.45 21.82
CA ALA A 460 6.48 20.44 21.57
C ALA A 460 6.50 21.54 22.64
N GLU A 461 6.65 21.20 23.92
CA GLU A 461 6.73 22.20 24.98
C GLU A 461 7.97 23.11 24.85
N ASP A 462 9.11 22.55 24.45
CA ASP A 462 10.32 23.33 24.13
C ASP A 462 10.10 24.29 22.95
N ALA A 463 9.47 23.81 21.87
CA ALA A 463 9.14 24.63 20.71
C ALA A 463 8.17 25.76 21.08
N LYS A 464 7.21 25.49 21.98
CA LYS A 464 6.29 26.50 22.52
C LYS A 464 7.05 27.58 23.28
N ALA A 465 7.97 27.17 24.17
CA ALA A 465 8.78 28.11 24.93
C ALA A 465 9.62 29.01 24.01
N GLN A 466 10.27 28.46 22.98
CA GLN A 466 11.00 29.24 21.98
C GLN A 466 10.11 30.20 21.18
N ALA A 467 8.91 29.77 20.80
CA ALA A 467 7.98 30.63 20.08
C ALA A 467 7.50 31.81 20.95
N LEU A 468 7.22 31.57 22.24
CA LEU A 468 6.87 32.61 23.21
C LEU A 468 8.02 33.59 23.46
N GLU A 469 9.26 33.09 23.56
CA GLU A 469 10.44 33.95 23.65
C GLU A 469 10.60 34.82 22.39
N GLY A 470 10.40 34.24 21.21
CA GLY A 470 10.36 34.96 19.95
C GLY A 470 9.28 36.04 19.92
N GLU A 471 8.08 35.73 20.41
CA GLU A 471 6.96 36.69 20.49
C GLU A 471 7.32 37.88 21.39
N HIS A 472 7.94 37.60 22.54
CA HIS A 472 8.44 38.64 23.44
C HIS A 472 9.49 39.53 22.76
N ALA A 473 10.48 38.93 22.08
CA ALA A 473 11.51 39.67 21.38
C ALA A 473 10.93 40.58 20.28
N VAL A 474 9.93 40.10 19.53
CA VAL A 474 9.22 40.91 18.52
C VAL A 474 8.49 42.08 19.19
N LYS A 475 7.86 41.85 20.34
CA LYS A 475 7.18 42.92 21.10
C LYS A 475 8.15 44.02 21.55
N GLU A 476 9.34 43.66 22.01
CA GLU A 476 10.40 44.62 22.34
C GLU A 476 10.88 45.39 21.09
N VAL A 477 11.03 44.73 19.95
CA VAL A 477 11.36 45.37 18.67
C VAL A 477 10.29 46.39 18.28
N VAL A 478 9.01 46.05 18.36
CA VAL A 478 7.90 46.97 18.06
C VAL A 478 7.94 48.21 18.97
N GLN A 479 8.21 48.02 20.26
CA GLN A 479 8.37 49.13 21.21
C GLN A 479 9.56 50.04 20.84
N GLY A 480 10.71 49.45 20.48
CA GLY A 480 11.88 50.19 20.03
C GLY A 480 11.64 50.98 18.73
N ILE A 481 10.88 50.41 17.79
CA ILE A 481 10.48 51.08 16.55
C ILE A 481 9.56 52.28 16.86
N GLY A 482 8.63 52.14 17.82
CA GLY A 482 7.79 53.25 18.27
C GLY A 482 8.61 54.42 18.85
N MET A 483 9.66 54.13 19.63
CA MET A 483 10.58 55.16 20.12
C MET A 483 11.34 55.85 18.97
N ALA A 484 11.80 55.09 17.97
CA ALA A 484 12.45 55.65 16.79
C ALA A 484 11.50 56.55 15.98
N GLN A 485 10.23 56.18 15.87
CA GLN A 485 9.19 56.98 15.20
C GLN A 485 9.03 58.34 15.88
N GLN A 486 8.94 58.34 17.21
CA GLN A 486 8.83 59.58 17.97
C GLN A 486 10.07 60.47 17.82
N ARG A 487 11.27 59.88 17.78
CA ARG A 487 12.52 60.63 17.55
C ARG A 487 12.56 61.28 16.16
N ALA A 488 12.07 60.59 15.13
CA ALA A 488 11.97 61.16 13.78
C ALA A 488 10.99 62.34 13.72
N LEU A 489 9.84 62.25 14.41
CA LEU A 489 8.88 63.34 14.51
C LEU A 489 9.44 64.57 15.24
N ASN A 490 10.17 64.36 16.33
CA ASN A 490 10.83 65.45 17.05
C ASN A 490 11.90 66.11 16.17
N LEU A 491 12.75 65.33 15.50
CA LEU A 491 13.78 65.86 14.59
C LEU A 491 13.15 66.72 13.48
N ARG A 492 12.03 66.28 12.90
CA ARG A 492 11.29 67.05 11.90
C ARG A 492 10.83 68.40 12.46
N THR A 493 10.33 68.41 13.69
CA THR A 493 9.86 69.63 14.39
C THR A 493 11.03 70.59 14.63
N ASP A 494 12.13 70.12 15.20
CA ASP A 494 13.33 70.91 15.47
C ASP A 494 13.93 71.50 14.18
N MET A 495 13.96 70.72 13.09
CA MET A 495 14.44 71.21 11.79
C MET A 495 13.52 72.26 11.17
N THR A 496 12.20 72.16 11.40
CA THR A 496 11.23 73.15 10.93
C THR A 496 11.40 74.48 11.67
N GLU A 497 11.59 74.41 12.98
CA GLU A 497 11.88 75.59 13.81
C GLU A 497 13.21 76.25 13.41
N LEU A 498 14.28 75.46 13.23
CA LEU A 498 15.57 75.97 12.77
C LEU A 498 15.48 76.61 11.37
N GLY A 499 14.66 76.05 10.49
CA GLY A 499 14.36 76.63 9.18
C GLY A 499 13.70 78.01 9.28
N SER A 500 12.71 78.16 10.16
CA SER A 500 12.05 79.45 10.43
C SER A 500 12.98 80.48 11.07
N GLN A 501 13.85 80.05 11.98
CA GLN A 501 14.85 80.93 12.60
C GLN A 501 15.90 81.41 11.59
N ALA A 502 16.31 80.53 10.68
CA ALA A 502 17.21 80.88 9.58
C ALA A 502 16.56 81.89 8.62
N GLU A 503 15.27 81.72 8.29
CA GLU A 503 14.49 82.66 7.48
C GLU A 503 14.42 84.05 8.14
N SER A 504 14.05 84.10 9.43
CA SER A 504 14.00 85.34 10.22
C SER A 504 15.37 86.05 10.28
N THR A 505 16.46 85.27 10.39
CA THR A 505 17.82 85.81 10.37
C THR A 505 18.19 86.38 9.00
N GLY A 506 17.73 85.72 7.91
CA GLY A 506 17.87 86.22 6.55
C GLY A 506 17.18 87.57 6.34
N GLU A 507 15.98 87.75 6.89
CA GLU A 507 15.27 89.05 6.84
C GLU A 507 16.04 90.17 7.55
N ILE A 508 16.59 89.89 8.75
CA ILE A 508 17.42 90.84 9.50
C ILE A 508 18.67 91.22 8.70
N LEU A 509 19.33 90.25 8.06
CA LEU A 509 20.50 90.52 7.22
C LEU A 509 20.16 91.39 6.01
N GLY A 510 18.98 91.23 5.43
CA GLY A 510 18.47 92.11 4.38
C GLY A 510 18.40 93.58 4.85
N VAL A 511 17.81 93.81 6.03
CA VAL A 511 17.74 95.16 6.63
C VAL A 511 19.13 95.72 6.94
N ILE A 512 20.06 94.90 7.45
CA ILE A 512 21.44 95.36 7.73
C ILE A 512 22.15 95.72 6.43
N ASN A 513 21.97 94.93 5.36
CA ASN A 513 22.54 95.24 4.05
C ASN A 513 22.00 96.59 3.54
N ASP A 514 20.68 96.80 3.62
CA ASP A 514 20.05 98.06 3.21
C ASP A 514 20.58 99.26 4.02
N ILE A 515 20.75 99.10 5.34
CA ILE A 515 21.34 100.13 6.21
C ILE A 515 22.80 100.40 5.82
N ALA A 516 23.58 99.36 5.55
CA ALA A 516 24.97 99.50 5.15
C ALA A 516 25.08 100.22 3.80
N ASP A 517 24.23 99.87 2.82
CA ASP A 517 24.16 100.55 1.53
C ASP A 517 23.74 102.03 1.68
N GLN A 518 22.75 102.33 2.53
CA GLN A 518 22.36 103.71 2.84
C GLN A 518 23.49 104.48 3.54
N THR A 519 24.19 103.84 4.47
CA THR A 519 25.32 104.43 5.20
C THR A 519 26.48 104.73 4.24
N ASN A 520 26.74 103.83 3.28
CA ASN A 520 27.72 104.01 2.22
C ASN A 520 27.38 105.25 1.35
N LEU A 521 26.11 105.41 0.96
CA LEU A 521 25.63 106.57 0.20
C LEU A 521 25.68 107.88 1.00
N LEU A 522 25.30 107.85 2.28
CA LEU A 522 25.40 109.01 3.17
C LEU A 522 26.86 109.44 3.39
N ALA A 523 27.75 108.47 3.60
CA ALA A 523 29.18 108.70 3.75
C ALA A 523 29.81 109.27 2.47
N LEU A 524 29.39 108.78 1.30
CA LEU A 524 29.81 109.32 0.00
C LEU A 524 29.36 110.78 -0.16
N ASN A 525 28.10 111.09 0.13
CA ASN A 525 27.59 112.46 0.07
C ASN A 525 28.30 113.40 1.06
N ALA A 526 28.60 112.91 2.27
CA ALA A 526 29.36 113.65 3.28
C ALA A 526 30.81 113.89 2.85
N ALA A 527 31.48 112.90 2.23
CA ALA A 527 32.82 113.04 1.69
C ALA A 527 32.87 114.07 0.55
N ILE A 528 31.85 114.10 -0.31
CA ILE A 528 31.71 115.10 -1.39
C ILE A 528 31.56 116.51 -0.80
N GLU A 529 30.67 116.70 0.18
CA GLU A 529 30.44 118.02 0.77
C GLU A 529 31.65 118.50 1.62
N ALA A 530 32.34 117.57 2.29
CA ALA A 530 33.59 117.86 3.00
C ALA A 530 34.73 118.28 2.05
N ALA A 531 34.82 117.67 0.86
CA ALA A 531 35.75 118.10 -0.19
C ALA A 531 35.38 119.50 -0.74
N ARG A 532 34.08 119.83 -0.77
CA ARG A 532 33.53 121.12 -1.22
C ARG A 532 33.86 122.27 -0.26
N ALA A 533 33.99 121.99 1.04
CA ALA A 533 34.33 122.96 2.08
C ALA A 533 35.84 123.30 2.18
N GLY A 534 36.70 122.70 1.34
CA GLY A 534 38.14 122.99 1.28
C GLY A 534 38.90 122.62 2.56
N ASP A 535 39.90 123.43 2.94
CA ASP A 535 40.81 123.14 4.08
C ASP A 535 40.09 123.00 5.44
N VAL A 536 38.90 123.58 5.59
CA VAL A 536 38.09 123.50 6.83
C VAL A 536 37.38 122.14 6.95
N GLY A 537 37.10 121.46 5.82
CA GLY A 537 36.39 120.17 5.77
C GLY A 537 37.30 118.93 5.82
N ARG A 538 38.63 119.10 5.84
CA ARG A 538 39.59 118.00 5.66
C ARG A 538 39.50 116.91 6.74
N GLY A 539 39.25 117.30 7.99
CA GLY A 539 39.02 116.34 9.08
C GLY A 539 37.72 115.55 8.93
N PHE A 540 36.67 116.18 8.39
CA PHE A 540 35.38 115.56 8.13
C PHE A 540 35.43 114.58 6.95
N ALA A 541 36.19 114.91 5.89
CA ALA A 541 36.37 114.04 4.74
C ALA A 541 37.02 112.70 5.10
N VAL A 542 38.02 112.70 6.00
CA VAL A 542 38.68 111.47 6.47
C VAL A 542 37.70 110.58 7.24
N VAL A 543 36.86 111.17 8.09
CA VAL A 543 35.83 110.43 8.84
C VAL A 543 34.79 109.85 7.88
N ALA A 544 34.33 110.62 6.90
CA ALA A 544 33.37 110.16 5.90
C ALA A 544 33.91 108.98 5.06
N ASP A 545 35.17 109.03 4.62
CA ASP A 545 35.80 107.91 3.89
C ASP A 545 35.98 106.66 4.77
N GLU A 546 36.26 106.82 6.07
CA GLU A 546 36.36 105.68 6.99
C GLU A 546 34.99 105.04 7.24
N VAL A 547 33.92 105.84 7.35
CA VAL A 547 32.53 105.35 7.45
C VAL A 547 32.12 104.64 6.16
N ARG A 548 32.50 105.16 5.00
CA ARG A 548 32.25 104.54 3.68
C ARG A 548 32.89 103.14 3.60
N LYS A 549 34.18 103.03 3.93
CA LYS A 549 34.90 101.73 3.96
C LYS A 549 34.30 100.76 4.98
N LEU A 550 33.84 101.26 6.12
CA LEU A 550 33.17 100.43 7.13
C LEU A 550 31.85 99.88 6.60
N ALA A 551 31.06 100.70 5.90
CA ALA A 551 29.81 100.30 5.26
C ALA A 551 30.05 99.26 4.16
N GLU A 552 31.04 99.43 3.28
CA GLU A 552 31.43 98.43 2.26
C GLU A 552 31.84 97.08 2.88
N LYS A 553 32.58 97.12 4.00
CA LYS A 553 32.93 95.91 4.77
C LYS A 553 31.69 95.25 5.37
N THR A 554 30.72 96.02 5.86
CA THR A 554 29.45 95.49 6.39
C THR A 554 28.60 94.85 5.30
N VAL A 555 28.51 95.42 4.10
CA VAL A 555 27.85 94.80 2.93
C VAL A 555 28.51 93.46 2.58
N THR A 556 29.84 93.43 2.51
CA THR A 556 30.58 92.21 2.20
C THR A 556 30.38 91.13 3.28
N ALA A 557 30.41 91.50 4.56
CA ALA A 557 30.20 90.59 5.67
C ALA A 557 28.76 90.06 5.73
N THR A 558 27.76 90.90 5.51
CA THR A 558 26.34 90.49 5.48
C THR A 558 26.05 89.53 4.33
N LEU A 559 26.66 89.72 3.15
CA LEU A 559 26.59 88.77 2.04
C LEU A 559 27.16 87.39 2.42
N GLN A 560 28.31 87.34 3.10
CA GLN A 560 28.92 86.09 3.56
C GLN A 560 28.05 85.38 4.60
N VAL A 561 27.46 86.12 5.55
CA VAL A 561 26.52 85.54 6.52
C VAL A 561 25.23 85.08 5.82
N GLY A 562 24.73 85.82 4.83
CA GLY A 562 23.58 85.45 4.02
C GLY A 562 23.77 84.10 3.32
N GLN A 563 24.94 83.89 2.71
CA GLN A 563 25.30 82.59 2.12
C GLN A 563 25.30 81.45 3.14
N ALA A 564 25.78 81.70 4.36
CA ALA A 564 25.76 80.71 5.44
C ALA A 564 24.32 80.39 5.90
N ILE A 565 23.44 81.40 5.99
CA ILE A 565 22.02 81.23 6.31
C ILE A 565 21.29 80.44 5.23
N ASP A 566 21.55 80.71 3.94
CA ASP A 566 20.99 79.93 2.84
C ASP A 566 21.45 78.47 2.87
N ALA A 567 22.71 78.22 3.22
CA ALA A 567 23.22 76.86 3.41
C ALA A 567 22.51 76.14 4.57
N ILE A 568 22.25 76.84 5.68
CA ILE A 568 21.47 76.31 6.83
C ILE A 568 20.03 76.01 6.41
N ARG A 569 19.37 76.90 5.67
CA ARG A 569 18.00 76.71 5.17
C ARG A 569 17.91 75.51 4.21
N SER A 570 18.87 75.36 3.32
CA SER A 570 18.96 74.19 2.43
C SER A 570 19.24 72.90 3.21
N GLY A 571 20.11 72.95 4.22
CA GLY A 571 20.41 71.81 5.09
C GLY A 571 19.20 71.34 5.91
N THR A 572 18.47 72.27 6.52
CA THR A 572 17.26 71.98 7.30
C THR A 572 16.17 71.36 6.44
N ARG A 573 15.90 71.89 5.24
CA ARG A 573 14.94 71.31 4.29
C ARG A 573 15.27 69.85 3.94
N ARG A 574 16.54 69.56 3.60
CA ARG A 574 16.98 68.18 3.31
C ARG A 574 16.80 67.25 4.50
N ASN A 575 17.09 67.72 5.72
CA ASN A 575 16.89 66.92 6.93
C ASN A 575 15.41 66.65 7.23
N VAL A 576 14.51 67.59 6.94
CA VAL A 576 13.05 67.36 7.01
C VAL A 576 12.62 66.27 6.03
N GLU A 577 13.10 66.32 4.77
CA GLU A 577 12.82 65.29 3.77
C GLU A 577 13.35 63.91 4.20
N HIS A 578 14.56 63.84 4.78
CA HIS A 578 15.11 62.60 5.33
C HIS A 578 14.30 62.08 6.53
N ALA A 579 13.83 62.96 7.42
CA ALA A 579 13.00 62.57 8.56
C ALA A 579 11.67 61.94 8.11
N GLU A 580 11.04 62.47 7.06
CA GLU A 580 9.84 61.88 6.44
C GLU A 580 10.12 60.51 5.78
N GLN A 581 11.26 60.35 5.11
CA GLN A 581 11.67 59.05 4.57
C GLN A 581 11.86 58.01 5.69
N VAL A 582 12.53 58.39 6.78
CA VAL A 582 12.73 57.52 7.96
C VAL A 582 11.38 57.15 8.60
N TYR A 583 10.44 58.09 8.71
CA TYR A 583 9.09 57.82 9.22
C TYR A 583 8.37 56.75 8.39
N ASN A 584 8.43 56.82 7.07
CA ASN A 584 7.82 55.84 6.17
C ASN A 584 8.49 54.44 6.27
N ILE A 585 9.81 54.39 6.41
CA ILE A 585 10.56 53.13 6.59
C ILE A 585 10.17 52.47 7.92
N ILE A 586 10.08 53.26 8.99
CA ILE A 586 9.65 52.83 10.31
C ILE A 586 8.24 52.23 10.25
N GLY A 587 7.30 52.87 9.56
CA GLY A 587 5.95 52.33 9.38
C GLY A 587 5.92 50.94 8.72
N LYS A 588 6.74 50.73 7.68
CA LYS A 588 6.89 49.41 7.05
C LYS A 588 7.54 48.39 7.99
N ALA A 589 8.54 48.79 8.77
CA ALA A 589 9.19 47.93 9.76
C ALA A 589 8.23 47.50 10.87
N THR A 590 7.37 48.40 11.36
CA THR A 590 6.32 48.08 12.32
C THR A 590 5.34 47.06 11.76
N GLN A 591 4.91 47.23 10.50
CA GLN A 591 3.99 46.29 9.86
C GLN A 591 4.60 44.88 9.73
N LEU A 592 5.86 44.79 9.28
CA LEU A 592 6.59 43.52 9.18
C LEU A 592 6.75 42.85 10.55
N ALA A 593 7.12 43.62 11.59
CA ALA A 593 7.24 43.11 12.94
C ALA A 593 5.90 42.59 13.49
N SER A 594 4.79 43.28 13.22
CA SER A 594 3.45 42.84 13.61
C SER A 594 3.09 41.50 12.97
N VAL A 595 3.33 41.33 11.66
CA VAL A 595 3.08 40.07 10.95
C VAL A 595 3.94 38.94 11.50
N SER A 596 5.21 39.20 11.84
CA SER A 596 6.07 38.22 12.50
C SER A 596 5.54 37.80 13.88
N GLY A 597 5.01 38.75 14.65
CA GLY A 597 4.38 38.46 15.95
C GLY A 597 3.14 37.59 15.82
N GLU A 598 2.26 37.89 14.85
CA GLU A 598 1.08 37.07 14.54
C GLU A 598 1.46 35.65 14.11
N ALA A 599 2.51 35.50 13.28
CA ALA A 599 3.02 34.20 12.85
C ALA A 599 3.53 33.36 14.05
N LEU A 600 4.25 33.99 14.99
CA LEU A 600 4.71 33.33 16.21
C LEU A 600 3.54 32.90 17.11
N GLY A 601 2.52 33.75 17.27
CA GLY A 601 1.28 33.35 17.96
C GLY A 601 0.57 32.17 17.29
N GLY A 602 0.56 32.12 15.96
CA GLY A 602 0.07 30.96 15.20
C GLY A 602 0.88 29.68 15.47
N ILE A 603 2.21 29.78 15.58
CA ILE A 603 3.08 28.65 15.95
C ILE A 603 2.76 28.16 17.36
N VAL A 604 2.61 29.06 18.34
CA VAL A 604 2.24 28.69 19.71
C VAL A 604 0.95 27.87 19.73
N SER A 605 -0.09 28.33 19.03
CA SER A 605 -1.37 27.61 18.97
C SER A 605 -1.25 26.22 18.31
N LEU A 606 -0.47 26.12 17.22
CA LEU A 606 -0.24 24.85 16.52
C LEU A 606 0.52 23.84 17.41
N VAL A 607 1.51 24.33 18.15
CA VAL A 607 2.30 23.52 19.07
C VAL A 607 1.46 23.02 20.24
N GLU A 608 0.59 23.86 20.81
CA GLU A 608 -0.36 23.44 21.85
C GLU A 608 -1.31 22.33 21.35
N SER A 609 -1.85 22.48 20.14
CA SER A 609 -2.67 21.44 19.52
C SER A 609 -1.89 20.14 19.32
N THR A 610 -0.63 20.25 18.91
CA THR A 610 0.26 19.09 18.70
C THR A 610 0.53 18.38 20.02
N ALA A 611 0.87 19.11 21.08
CA ALA A 611 1.09 18.54 22.41
C ALA A 611 -0.16 17.81 22.93
N SER A 612 -1.35 18.38 22.76
CA SER A 612 -2.62 17.73 23.13
C SER A 612 -2.85 16.43 22.35
N GLN A 613 -2.53 16.40 21.05
CA GLN A 613 -2.69 15.22 20.21
C GLN A 613 -1.72 14.11 20.64
N VAL A 614 -0.49 14.48 20.98
CA VAL A 614 0.54 13.55 21.46
C VAL A 614 0.15 12.94 22.81
N HIS A 615 -0.42 13.71 23.72
CA HIS A 615 -0.98 13.17 24.96
C HIS A 615 -2.09 12.14 24.72
N ALA A 616 -2.95 12.38 23.72
CA ALA A 616 -3.98 11.41 23.35
C ALA A 616 -3.38 10.10 22.80
N ILE A 617 -2.28 10.18 22.04
CA ILE A 617 -1.55 9.00 21.57
C ILE A 617 -0.95 8.22 22.75
N ALA A 618 -0.31 8.90 23.71
CA ALA A 618 0.25 8.27 24.90
C ALA A 618 -0.84 7.53 25.71
N ALA A 619 -2.00 8.17 25.92
CA ALA A 619 -3.13 7.54 26.61
C ALA A 619 -3.69 6.33 25.84
N ALA A 620 -3.77 6.41 24.51
CA ALA A 620 -4.19 5.29 23.67
C ALA A 620 -3.20 4.12 23.73
N ALA A 621 -1.89 4.41 23.76
CA ALA A 621 -0.86 3.39 23.91
C ALA A 621 -0.94 2.69 25.29
N GLU A 622 -1.13 3.44 26.38
CA GLU A 622 -1.37 2.85 27.71
C GLU A 622 -2.60 1.92 27.73
N GLN A 623 -3.69 2.34 27.08
CA GLN A 623 -4.90 1.52 26.98
C GLN A 623 -4.64 0.26 26.15
N GLN A 624 -3.90 0.36 25.05
CA GLN A 624 -3.55 -0.76 24.20
C GLN A 624 -2.64 -1.77 24.93
N SER A 625 -1.75 -1.30 25.82
CA SER A 625 -0.92 -2.18 26.65
C SER A 625 -1.79 -3.04 27.58
N LYS A 626 -2.78 -2.44 28.26
CA LYS A 626 -3.73 -3.18 29.10
C LYS A 626 -4.51 -4.23 28.31
N THR A 627 -5.00 -3.88 27.12
CA THR A 627 -5.70 -4.83 26.25
C THR A 627 -4.77 -5.96 25.80
N SER A 628 -3.49 -5.69 25.54
CA SER A 628 -2.51 -6.72 25.19
C SER A 628 -2.28 -7.71 26.34
N GLU A 629 -2.19 -7.22 27.58
CA GLU A 629 -2.10 -8.07 28.77
C GLU A 629 -3.34 -8.97 28.95
N GLU A 630 -4.54 -8.43 28.74
CA GLU A 630 -5.80 -9.19 28.79
C GLU A 630 -5.86 -10.29 27.72
N ILE A 631 -5.42 -9.99 26.50
CA ILE A 631 -5.34 -10.98 25.43
C ILE A 631 -4.33 -12.08 25.79
N ASN A 632 -3.17 -11.73 26.35
CA ASN A 632 -2.16 -12.71 26.75
C ASN A 632 -2.68 -13.66 27.86
N SER A 633 -3.45 -13.11 28.82
CA SER A 633 -4.17 -13.92 29.80
C SER A 633 -5.18 -14.87 29.13
N SER A 634 -5.96 -14.36 28.17
CA SER A 634 -6.95 -15.17 27.43
C SER A 634 -6.28 -16.28 26.60
N LEU A 635 -5.11 -16.03 26.03
CA LEU A 635 -4.32 -17.03 25.29
C LEU A 635 -3.78 -18.13 26.22
N THR A 636 -3.41 -17.77 27.45
CA THR A 636 -3.03 -18.73 28.48
C THR A 636 -4.19 -19.68 28.80
N ASP A 637 -5.42 -19.15 28.93
CA ASP A 637 -6.62 -19.96 29.12
C ASP A 637 -6.94 -20.86 27.92
N VAL A 638 -6.83 -20.34 26.70
CA VAL A 638 -7.01 -21.13 25.47
C VAL A 638 -6.01 -22.29 25.42
N ASN A 639 -4.74 -22.03 25.76
CA ASN A 639 -3.72 -23.05 25.76
C ASN A 639 -3.98 -24.13 26.83
N ARG A 640 -4.43 -23.74 28.02
CA ARG A 640 -4.87 -24.67 29.07
C ARG A 640 -6.04 -25.53 28.63
N ILE A 641 -7.09 -24.93 28.04
CA ILE A 641 -8.26 -25.66 27.53
C ILE A 641 -7.86 -26.64 26.42
N ALA A 642 -6.96 -26.23 25.54
CA ALA A 642 -6.43 -27.10 24.49
C ALA A 642 -5.70 -28.32 25.08
N ALA A 643 -4.87 -28.12 26.10
CA ALA A 643 -4.18 -29.22 26.81
C ALA A 643 -5.19 -30.16 27.49
N GLU A 644 -6.16 -29.62 28.22
CA GLU A 644 -7.23 -30.40 28.87
C GLU A 644 -8.05 -31.21 27.84
N THR A 645 -8.34 -30.61 26.68
CA THR A 645 -9.07 -31.27 25.58
C THR A 645 -8.23 -32.42 24.99
N PHE A 646 -6.94 -32.21 24.80
CA PHE A 646 -6.03 -33.24 24.31
C PHE A 646 -5.99 -34.44 25.27
N ASP A 647 -5.86 -34.19 26.57
CA ASP A 647 -5.86 -35.24 27.59
C ASP A 647 -7.22 -35.97 27.69
N ALA A 648 -8.33 -35.24 27.63
CA ALA A 648 -9.66 -35.84 27.59
C ALA A 648 -9.87 -36.73 26.35
N MET A 649 -9.33 -36.32 25.20
CA MET A 649 -9.36 -37.13 23.98
C MET A 649 -8.47 -38.37 24.09
N ARG A 650 -7.32 -38.27 24.76
CA ARG A 650 -6.45 -39.43 25.04
C ARG A 650 -7.18 -40.47 25.90
N LEU A 651 -7.87 -40.06 26.95
CA LEU A 651 -8.70 -40.94 27.80
C LEU A 651 -9.90 -41.53 27.04
N SER A 652 -10.51 -40.73 26.17
CA SER A 652 -11.61 -41.18 25.31
C SER A 652 -11.15 -42.25 24.31
N ALA A 653 -9.94 -42.10 23.75
CA ALA A 653 -9.36 -43.10 22.85
C ALA A 653 -9.17 -44.46 23.55
N GLU A 654 -8.71 -44.45 24.80
CA GLU A 654 -8.54 -45.66 25.62
C GLU A 654 -9.89 -46.34 25.89
N SER A 655 -10.91 -45.56 26.25
CA SER A 655 -12.26 -46.05 26.50
C SER A 655 -12.90 -46.68 25.25
N VAL A 656 -12.74 -46.03 24.08
CA VAL A 656 -13.24 -46.54 22.79
C VAL A 656 -12.52 -47.81 22.37
N ASN A 657 -11.22 -47.91 22.64
CA ASN A 657 -10.46 -49.14 22.41
C ASN A 657 -10.97 -50.28 23.31
N GLY A 658 -11.30 -49.99 24.58
CA GLY A 658 -11.94 -50.94 25.48
C GLY A 658 -13.29 -51.46 24.96
N LEU A 659 -14.13 -50.58 24.41
CA LEU A 659 -15.40 -50.96 23.77
C LEU A 659 -15.18 -51.86 22.56
N ALA A 660 -14.18 -51.56 21.72
CA ALA A 660 -13.85 -52.40 20.57
C ALA A 660 -13.43 -53.81 20.99
N VAL A 661 -12.64 -53.95 22.06
CA VAL A 661 -12.25 -55.25 22.63
C VAL A 661 -13.45 -56.00 23.19
N GLN A 662 -14.35 -55.33 23.92
CA GLN A 662 -15.57 -55.96 24.44
C GLN A 662 -16.53 -56.42 23.33
N ALA A 663 -16.64 -55.65 22.25
CA ALA A 663 -17.43 -56.01 21.08
C ALA A 663 -16.89 -57.27 20.40
N ASP A 664 -15.56 -57.41 20.29
CA ASP A 664 -14.90 -58.60 19.73
C ASP A 664 -15.16 -59.85 20.60
N VAL A 665 -15.07 -59.70 21.94
CA VAL A 665 -15.41 -60.79 22.88
C VAL A 665 -16.89 -61.22 22.73
N LEU A 666 -17.82 -60.26 22.65
CA LEU A 666 -19.24 -60.55 22.44
C LEU A 666 -19.47 -61.27 21.10
N GLN A 667 -18.78 -60.86 20.04
CA GLN A 667 -18.86 -61.51 18.74
C GLN A 667 -18.39 -62.97 18.80
N GLY A 668 -17.32 -63.24 19.57
CA GLY A 668 -16.86 -64.61 19.85
C GLY A 668 -17.89 -65.46 20.61
N LEU A 669 -18.54 -64.90 21.64
CA LEU A 669 -19.58 -65.59 22.41
C LEU A 669 -20.82 -65.89 21.56
N ILE A 670 -21.23 -64.97 20.68
CA ILE A 670 -22.36 -65.19 19.76
C ILE A 670 -22.05 -66.32 18.77
N ALA A 671 -20.81 -66.37 18.25
CA ALA A 671 -20.37 -67.46 17.38
C ALA A 671 -20.41 -68.83 18.09
N GLN A 672 -19.97 -68.89 19.36
CA GLN A 672 -20.11 -70.10 20.17
C GLN A 672 -21.56 -70.48 20.42
N MET A 673 -22.44 -69.51 20.69
CA MET A 673 -23.87 -69.73 20.91
C MET A 673 -24.56 -70.32 19.66
N LYS A 674 -24.18 -69.87 18.45
CA LYS A 674 -24.66 -70.47 17.19
C LYS A 674 -24.15 -71.89 16.96
N ASN A 675 -22.89 -72.14 17.28
CA ASN A 675 -22.27 -73.45 17.09
C ASN A 675 -22.79 -74.49 18.08
N GLY A 676 -23.12 -74.09 19.33
CA GLY A 676 -23.70 -74.96 20.34
C GLY A 676 -25.15 -75.40 20.07
N VAL A 677 -25.84 -74.75 19.12
CA VAL A 677 -27.18 -75.13 18.65
C VAL A 677 -27.13 -76.13 17.48
N SER A 678 -25.94 -76.35 16.92
CA SER A 678 -25.72 -77.18 15.72
C SER A 678 -25.33 -78.64 16.03
N VAL A 679 -25.48 -79.09 17.27
CA VAL A 679 -25.23 -80.46 17.77
C VAL A 679 -26.53 -81.01 18.33
#